data_AF-A0A178IM47-F1
#
_entry.id   AF-A0A178IM47-F1
#
_cell.length_a   1.000
_cell.length_b   1.000
_cell.length_c   1.000
_cell.angle_alpha   90.00
_cell.angle_beta   90.00
_cell.angle_gamma   90.00
#
_symmetry.space_group_name_H-M   'P 1'
#
loop_
_entity.id
_entity.type
_entity.pdbx_description
1 polymer ?
#
loop_
_entity_poly.entity_id
_entity_poly.type
_entity_poly.pdbx_seq_one_letter_code
_entity_poly.pdbx_strand_id
1 'polypeptide(L)'
;MDSEGITLIKDLGTLLVAAGVAGIICKRLGLSVIVGYLIAGIVIGPHSPPFSLIAEEERIKALSEVGLVFVMFAIGLELSISRLAKMGLATLGATALGAFFMLNFTLLLGYALEWTTMQSLFVAAMFMVSSSAVISKIMSELKLNHDRTAQMALAITIVEDVVAVLMITALGAQTHASSGNGLGVVLAMLGAFVALLLVAGLLLMPRLLRRLEAKGDPELQTIMVVGLLLVLAFFTVKAGYSLTLGAFLFGAVVAEIKQKIAVEKNFAGIRYMFSSVFFVSIGMIIDMKMLESVWLQVLLLGSFSLLVRPIACGFALMLVGVPPRQARRGGLLLTPLGEFTFIIAQAGITAAILPVEFYPLAVGLSILTVLATPILNRYAEPILRFVDWIEPKPVKRAINAYHGWLQQIQSRPSPTPAWRYLRGPLSRVAIEMLFISGMLIFSGRILGVLEESVVGTWLSKQALDYVFWSLLAAVVLIPTVAVWRNISAMALILSEHLGGAGSRVPARVIQTALRAIALIGLAYWFYAILPIQSLPGWGWGIMAAGTLFVIVFFSNKLIYWHSTWESSLQEVLAEDSRELSQVRAEARAAMGQNLETWQLELEECIVPDGAHYAGKSLTELAIPARFGCSILEIERNERVVAMTGASVRLYLGDKLLLIGREAQLAAAIGFLSAGGAPAANPADDEDEFGGAVLETFTMPAQSPRTGQTLAELQVARKTGVRIAGIQRGDERIINPSSTETLQPGDGLLLVGSLVELRVFRQWAVGESGKSEEAEPDPEPQAV
;
A
#
# COMPACT_ATOMS: atom_id res chain seq x y z
N MET A 1 23.79 26.98 -31.50
CA MET A 1 22.67 26.24 -30.90
C MET A 1 21.74 25.89 -32.04
N ASP A 2 21.62 24.61 -32.35
CA ASP A 2 20.83 24.11 -33.48
C ASP A 2 19.37 24.54 -33.33
N SER A 3 18.69 24.78 -34.46
CA SER A 3 17.31 25.26 -34.51
C SER A 3 16.34 24.38 -33.71
N GLU A 4 16.61 23.09 -33.60
CA GLU A 4 15.82 22.12 -32.82
C GLU A 4 15.89 22.32 -31.31
N GLY A 5 17.04 22.75 -30.77
CA GLY A 5 17.18 22.99 -29.33
C GLY A 5 16.36 24.21 -28.88
N ILE A 6 16.31 25.25 -29.71
CA ILE A 6 15.56 26.48 -29.43
C ILE A 6 14.05 26.22 -29.51
N THR A 7 13.60 25.42 -30.49
CA THR A 7 12.18 25.05 -30.60
C THR A 7 11.73 24.19 -29.44
N LEU A 8 12.54 23.23 -28.97
CA LEU A 8 12.22 22.43 -27.79
C LEU A 8 12.03 23.28 -26.53
N ILE A 9 12.95 24.23 -26.26
CA ILE A 9 12.84 25.14 -25.11
C ILE A 9 11.60 26.02 -25.22
N LYS A 10 11.32 26.55 -26.42
CA LYS A 10 10.11 27.35 -26.67
C LYS A 10 8.84 26.54 -26.40
N ASP A 11 8.76 25.30 -26.91
CA ASP A 11 7.60 24.44 -26.74
C ASP A 11 7.39 24.09 -25.27
N LEU A 12 8.44 23.64 -24.58
CA LEU A 12 8.36 23.31 -23.15
C LEU A 12 7.98 24.52 -22.30
N GLY A 13 8.58 25.69 -22.59
CA GLY A 13 8.25 26.94 -21.90
C GLY A 13 6.80 27.37 -22.13
N THR A 14 6.32 27.31 -23.37
CA THR A 14 4.93 27.65 -23.72
C THR A 14 3.95 26.69 -23.05
N LEU A 15 4.26 25.40 -23.08
CA LEU A 15 3.49 24.34 -22.43
C LEU A 15 3.34 24.61 -20.94
N LEU A 16 4.44 24.84 -20.22
CA LEU A 16 4.43 25.02 -18.76
C LEU A 16 3.70 26.30 -18.34
N VAL A 17 3.86 27.39 -19.09
CA VAL A 17 3.15 28.65 -18.84
C VAL A 17 1.64 28.46 -19.06
N ALA A 18 1.23 27.82 -20.16
CA ALA A 18 -0.17 27.53 -20.44
C ALA A 18 -0.78 26.63 -19.36
N ALA A 19 -0.04 25.59 -18.94
CA ALA A 19 -0.42 24.70 -17.85
C ALA A 19 -0.65 25.45 -16.54
N GLY A 20 0.27 26.35 -16.18
CA GLY A 20 0.20 27.16 -14.96
C GLY A 20 -1.01 28.09 -14.96
N VAL A 21 -1.24 28.81 -16.05
CA VAL A 21 -2.40 29.72 -16.20
C VAL A 21 -3.72 28.95 -16.13
N ALA A 22 -3.87 27.89 -16.93
CA ALA A 22 -5.08 27.08 -16.94
C ALA A 22 -5.32 26.38 -15.59
N GLY A 23 -4.26 25.88 -14.96
CA GLY A 23 -4.31 25.29 -13.63
C GLY A 23 -4.79 26.26 -12.55
N ILE A 24 -4.32 27.53 -12.57
CA ILE A 24 -4.79 28.59 -11.65
C ILE A 24 -6.27 28.86 -11.86
N ILE A 25 -6.72 28.97 -13.12
CA ILE A 25 -8.13 29.20 -13.46
C ILE A 25 -8.99 28.04 -12.94
N CYS A 26 -8.63 26.79 -13.26
CA CYS A 26 -9.35 25.61 -12.79
C CYS A 26 -9.38 25.50 -11.26
N LYS A 27 -8.27 25.81 -10.58
CA LYS A 27 -8.22 25.82 -9.11
C LYS A 27 -9.18 26.86 -8.52
N ARG A 28 -9.28 28.06 -9.12
CA ARG A 28 -10.25 29.10 -8.70
C ARG A 28 -11.70 28.67 -8.93
N LEU A 29 -11.96 27.90 -9.98
CA LEU A 29 -13.29 27.36 -10.29
C LEU A 29 -13.66 26.12 -9.45
N GLY A 30 -12.79 25.66 -8.54
CA GLY A 30 -13.03 24.44 -7.79
C GLY A 30 -12.93 23.17 -8.64
N LEU A 31 -12.24 23.21 -9.78
CA LEU A 31 -11.95 22.04 -10.62
C LEU A 31 -10.60 21.41 -10.27
N SER A 32 -10.33 20.20 -10.78
CA SER A 32 -9.00 19.59 -10.68
C SER A 32 -8.01 20.32 -11.58
N VAL A 33 -6.75 20.43 -11.16
CA VAL A 33 -5.68 21.07 -11.94
C VAL A 33 -5.40 20.30 -13.23
N ILE A 34 -5.57 18.97 -13.21
CA ILE A 34 -5.42 18.08 -14.38
C ILE A 34 -6.36 18.48 -15.52
N VAL A 35 -7.60 18.87 -15.20
CA VAL A 35 -8.56 19.36 -16.21
C VAL A 35 -8.02 20.64 -16.87
N GLY A 36 -7.39 21.52 -16.09
CA GLY A 36 -6.72 22.71 -16.61
C GLY A 36 -5.57 22.38 -17.55
N TYR A 37 -4.75 21.38 -17.24
CA TYR A 37 -3.67 20.92 -18.11
C TYR A 37 -4.19 20.39 -19.45
N LEU A 38 -5.25 19.57 -19.42
CA LEU A 38 -5.88 19.07 -20.66
C LEU A 38 -6.43 20.21 -21.52
N ILE A 39 -7.14 21.16 -20.91
CA ILE A 39 -7.68 22.35 -21.61
C ILE A 39 -6.55 23.20 -22.18
N ALA A 40 -5.46 23.40 -21.42
CA ALA A 40 -4.30 24.12 -21.93
C ALA A 40 -3.73 23.46 -23.19
N GLY A 41 -3.59 22.13 -23.18
CA GLY A 41 -3.09 21.36 -24.33
C GLY A 41 -4.00 21.49 -25.55
N ILE A 42 -5.29 21.34 -25.34
CA ILE A 42 -6.32 21.56 -26.36
C ILE A 42 -6.17 22.95 -27.00
N VAL A 43 -5.94 23.99 -26.20
CA VAL A 43 -5.88 25.38 -26.66
C VAL A 43 -4.57 25.70 -27.38
N ILE A 44 -3.44 25.14 -26.94
CA ILE A 44 -2.13 25.43 -27.55
C ILE A 44 -1.71 24.42 -28.63
N GLY A 45 -2.48 23.35 -28.78
CA GLY A 45 -2.18 22.21 -29.66
C GLY A 45 -2.31 22.53 -31.15
N PRO A 46 -1.78 21.64 -32.01
CA PRO A 46 -1.78 21.83 -33.46
C PRO A 46 -3.19 21.93 -34.07
N HIS A 47 -4.19 21.37 -33.40
CA HIS A 47 -5.56 21.25 -33.90
C HIS A 47 -6.47 22.46 -33.56
N SER A 48 -5.96 23.52 -32.92
CA SER A 48 -6.75 24.70 -32.52
C SER A 48 -6.24 26.04 -33.09
N PRO A 49 -6.33 26.27 -34.41
CA PRO A 49 -6.00 27.57 -35.02
C PRO A 49 -6.89 28.69 -34.44
N PRO A 50 -6.36 29.89 -34.11
CA PRO A 50 -5.01 30.42 -34.39
C PRO A 50 -3.97 30.19 -33.28
N PHE A 51 -4.29 29.43 -32.22
CA PHE A 51 -3.47 29.27 -31.03
C PHE A 51 -2.50 28.07 -31.08
N SER A 52 -2.31 27.47 -32.27
CA SER A 52 -1.38 26.36 -32.52
C SER A 52 0.08 26.79 -32.37
N LEU A 53 0.52 26.89 -31.11
CA LEU A 53 1.86 27.36 -30.73
C LEU A 53 2.92 26.26 -30.88
N ILE A 54 2.49 24.99 -30.77
CA ILE A 54 3.31 23.78 -30.88
C ILE A 54 2.70 22.92 -32.01
N ALA A 55 3.48 22.70 -33.08
CA ALA A 55 2.96 22.08 -34.31
C ALA A 55 3.50 20.67 -34.60
N GLU A 56 4.66 20.29 -34.03
CA GLU A 56 5.29 19.01 -34.38
C GLU A 56 4.78 17.86 -33.50
N GLU A 57 3.99 16.96 -34.09
CA GLU A 57 3.40 15.81 -33.40
C GLU A 57 4.44 14.86 -32.80
N GLU A 58 5.59 14.70 -33.44
CA GLU A 58 6.66 13.80 -32.96
C GLU A 58 7.24 14.31 -31.63
N ARG A 59 7.47 15.62 -31.50
CA ARG A 59 7.88 16.23 -30.22
C ARG A 59 6.79 16.11 -29.17
N ILE A 60 5.52 16.34 -29.53
CA ILE A 60 4.39 16.20 -28.60
C ILE A 60 4.35 14.75 -28.05
N LYS A 61 4.53 13.75 -28.91
CA LYS A 61 4.60 12.33 -28.50
C LYS A 61 5.78 12.09 -27.57
N ALA A 62 6.99 12.54 -27.92
CA ALA A 62 8.17 12.39 -27.06
C ALA A 62 8.00 13.05 -25.68
N LEU A 63 7.46 14.27 -25.62
CA LEU A 63 7.16 14.96 -24.35
C LEU A 63 6.12 14.18 -23.53
N SER A 64 5.09 13.62 -24.18
CA SER A 64 4.07 12.81 -23.52
C SER A 64 4.66 11.52 -22.94
N GLU A 65 5.56 10.83 -23.65
CA GLU A 65 6.19 9.59 -23.17
C GLU A 65 7.09 9.85 -21.96
N VAL A 66 7.90 10.90 -22.01
CA VAL A 66 8.73 11.31 -20.86
C VAL A 66 7.83 11.67 -19.68
N GLY A 67 6.82 12.51 -19.88
CA GLY A 67 5.87 12.86 -18.83
C GLY A 67 5.17 11.63 -18.24
N LEU A 68 4.77 10.67 -19.08
CA LEU A 68 4.14 9.42 -18.69
C LEU A 68 5.05 8.56 -17.80
N VAL A 69 6.35 8.48 -18.08
CA VAL A 69 7.33 7.77 -17.23
C VAL A 69 7.31 8.33 -15.81
N PHE A 70 7.39 9.66 -15.67
CA PHE A 70 7.39 10.30 -14.37
C PHE A 70 6.05 10.17 -13.62
N VAL A 71 4.93 10.21 -14.36
CA VAL A 71 3.59 10.00 -13.79
C VAL A 71 3.44 8.55 -13.31
N MET A 72 3.82 7.56 -14.13
CA MET A 72 3.76 6.14 -13.77
C MET A 72 4.67 5.82 -12.58
N PHE A 73 5.87 6.41 -12.55
CA PHE A 73 6.76 6.30 -11.39
C PHE A 73 6.14 6.88 -10.12
N ALA A 74 5.55 8.08 -10.21
CA ALA A 74 4.92 8.71 -9.07
C ALA A 74 3.76 7.88 -8.51
N ILE A 75 2.95 7.27 -9.38
CA ILE A 75 1.89 6.35 -8.96
C ILE A 75 2.49 5.11 -8.29
N GLY A 76 3.53 4.52 -8.89
CA GLY A 76 4.29 3.45 -8.27
C GLY A 76 4.82 3.83 -6.88
N LEU A 77 5.28 5.05 -6.68
CA LEU A 77 5.79 5.55 -5.39
C LEU A 77 4.68 5.68 -4.33
N GLU A 78 3.46 6.03 -4.73
CA GLU A 78 2.30 6.08 -3.85
C GLU A 78 1.88 4.67 -3.40
N LEU A 79 2.10 3.66 -4.25
CA LEU A 79 1.85 2.24 -3.98
C LEU A 79 2.91 1.60 -3.10
N SER A 80 2.61 1.47 -1.81
CA SER A 80 3.38 0.57 -0.94
C SER A 80 2.69 -0.80 -0.88
N ILE A 81 3.44 -1.85 -1.21
CA ILE A 81 3.12 -3.27 -1.04
C ILE A 81 2.70 -3.54 0.41
N SER A 82 3.39 -2.92 1.38
CA SER A 82 3.03 -3.03 2.81
C SER A 82 1.64 -2.47 3.14
N ARG A 83 1.25 -1.32 2.57
CA ARG A 83 -0.15 -0.83 2.71
C ARG A 83 -1.13 -1.74 1.98
N LEU A 84 -0.80 -2.25 0.79
CA LEU A 84 -1.66 -3.17 0.04
C LEU A 84 -1.98 -4.43 0.85
N ALA A 85 -0.97 -4.98 1.53
CA ALA A 85 -1.14 -6.14 2.43
C ALA A 85 -2.07 -5.83 3.63
N LYS A 86 -2.12 -4.58 4.10
CA LYS A 86 -2.96 -4.12 5.22
C LYS A 86 -4.39 -3.75 4.82
N MET A 87 -4.71 -3.63 3.53
CA MET A 87 -6.03 -3.17 3.05
C MET A 87 -7.16 -4.20 3.23
N GLY A 88 -6.84 -5.40 3.71
CA GLY A 88 -7.80 -6.45 4.02
C GLY A 88 -8.33 -7.17 2.77
N LEU A 89 -8.61 -8.47 2.92
CA LEU A 89 -9.18 -9.31 1.85
C LEU A 89 -10.49 -8.74 1.28
N ALA A 90 -11.23 -8.00 2.11
CA ALA A 90 -12.47 -7.34 1.69
C ALA A 90 -12.24 -6.32 0.56
N THR A 91 -11.28 -5.40 0.71
CA THR A 91 -11.01 -4.36 -0.30
C THR A 91 -10.55 -4.97 -1.62
N LEU A 92 -9.68 -5.99 -1.55
CA LEU A 92 -9.24 -6.73 -2.73
C LEU A 92 -10.40 -7.47 -3.41
N GLY A 93 -11.23 -8.16 -2.63
CA GLY A 93 -12.42 -8.86 -3.13
C GLY A 93 -13.42 -7.91 -3.78
N ALA A 94 -13.66 -6.74 -3.17
CA ALA A 94 -14.57 -5.74 -3.70
C ALA A 94 -14.04 -5.14 -5.01
N THR A 95 -12.73 -4.89 -5.11
CA THR A 95 -12.09 -4.42 -6.34
C THR A 95 -12.19 -5.46 -7.45
N ALA A 96 -11.88 -6.72 -7.16
CA ALA A 96 -11.94 -7.81 -8.13
C ALA A 96 -13.38 -8.09 -8.62
N LEU A 97 -14.36 -8.09 -7.71
CA LEU A 97 -15.78 -8.23 -8.07
C LEU A 97 -16.28 -7.02 -8.85
N GLY A 98 -15.91 -5.80 -8.46
CA GLY A 98 -16.25 -4.57 -9.18
C GLY A 98 -15.71 -4.59 -10.61
N ALA A 99 -14.44 -4.96 -10.77
CA ALA A 99 -13.79 -5.20 -12.06
C ALA A 99 -14.52 -6.25 -12.89
N PHE A 100 -14.85 -7.40 -12.28
CA PHE A 100 -15.59 -8.48 -12.92
C PHE A 100 -16.95 -8.00 -13.45
N PHE A 101 -17.75 -7.31 -12.64
CA PHE A 101 -19.05 -6.80 -13.07
C PHE A 101 -18.90 -5.76 -14.18
N MET A 102 -17.97 -4.81 -14.03
CA MET A 102 -17.75 -3.77 -15.04
C MET A 102 -17.30 -4.38 -16.38
N LEU A 103 -16.43 -5.40 -16.34
CA LEU A 103 -16.00 -6.13 -17.53
C LEU A 103 -17.17 -6.83 -18.21
N ASN A 104 -18.00 -7.57 -17.48
CA ASN A 104 -19.15 -8.26 -18.06
C ASN A 104 -20.18 -7.28 -18.67
N PHE A 105 -20.50 -6.18 -17.97
CA PHE A 105 -21.40 -5.17 -18.51
C PHE A 105 -20.84 -4.48 -19.75
N THR A 106 -19.53 -4.23 -19.77
CA THR A 106 -18.88 -3.61 -20.94
C THR A 106 -18.77 -4.58 -22.11
N LEU A 107 -18.53 -5.87 -21.88
CA LEU A 107 -18.58 -6.89 -22.92
C LEU A 107 -19.97 -7.00 -23.54
N LEU A 108 -21.03 -6.98 -22.70
CA LEU A 108 -22.41 -6.98 -23.19
C LEU A 108 -22.71 -5.74 -24.05
N LEU A 109 -22.25 -4.58 -23.61
CA LEU A 109 -22.35 -3.34 -24.39
C LEU A 109 -21.54 -3.42 -25.69
N GLY A 110 -20.34 -3.98 -25.64
CA GLY A 110 -19.47 -4.18 -26.79
C GLY A 110 -20.10 -5.07 -27.85
N TYR A 111 -20.74 -6.17 -27.45
CA TYR A 111 -21.52 -7.00 -28.38
C TYR A 111 -22.70 -6.24 -29.00
N ALA A 112 -23.36 -5.38 -28.24
CA ALA A 112 -24.46 -4.54 -28.75
C ALA A 112 -23.99 -3.43 -29.71
N LEU A 113 -22.74 -2.99 -29.58
CA LEU A 113 -22.09 -1.97 -30.42
C LEU A 113 -21.17 -2.58 -31.50
N GLU A 114 -21.22 -3.90 -31.69
CA GLU A 114 -20.42 -4.66 -32.66
C GLU A 114 -18.90 -4.48 -32.51
N TRP A 115 -18.43 -4.20 -31.28
CA TRP A 115 -17.00 -4.14 -30.97
C TRP A 115 -16.39 -5.53 -30.93
N THR A 116 -15.13 -5.62 -31.34
CA THR A 116 -14.35 -6.85 -31.15
C THR A 116 -14.16 -7.14 -29.65
N THR A 117 -13.90 -8.41 -29.31
CA THR A 117 -13.60 -8.79 -27.92
C THR A 117 -12.44 -8.00 -27.35
N MET A 118 -11.37 -7.78 -28.13
CA MET A 118 -10.21 -7.01 -27.70
C MET A 118 -10.55 -5.53 -27.49
N GLN A 119 -11.30 -4.90 -28.40
CA GLN A 119 -11.78 -3.53 -28.20
C GLN A 119 -12.60 -3.41 -26.91
N SER A 120 -13.52 -4.35 -26.70
CA SER A 120 -14.37 -4.39 -25.51
C SER A 120 -13.56 -4.59 -24.22
N LEU A 121 -12.48 -5.38 -24.24
CA LEU A 121 -11.58 -5.55 -23.10
C LEU A 121 -10.80 -4.26 -22.77
N PHE A 122 -10.35 -3.53 -23.79
CA PHE A 122 -9.72 -2.22 -23.57
C PHE A 122 -10.72 -1.21 -23.01
N VAL A 123 -11.94 -1.17 -23.53
CA VAL A 123 -13.00 -0.27 -23.00
C VAL A 123 -13.42 -0.67 -21.58
N ALA A 124 -13.48 -1.97 -21.28
CA ALA A 124 -13.73 -2.45 -19.93
C ALA A 124 -12.63 -1.99 -18.97
N ALA A 125 -11.36 -2.11 -19.37
CA ALA A 125 -10.23 -1.63 -18.60
C ALA A 125 -10.30 -0.10 -18.39
N MET A 126 -10.67 0.66 -19.43
CA MET A 126 -10.90 2.11 -19.33
C MET A 126 -11.96 2.48 -18.28
N PHE A 127 -13.06 1.72 -18.23
CA PHE A 127 -14.15 1.97 -17.28
C PHE A 127 -13.92 1.44 -15.88
N MET A 128 -12.94 0.56 -15.68
CA MET A 128 -12.69 -0.09 -14.40
C MET A 128 -11.95 0.81 -13.40
N VAL A 129 -11.23 1.83 -13.86
CA VAL A 129 -10.32 2.62 -13.01
C VAL A 129 -10.94 3.94 -12.55
N SER A 130 -10.90 4.20 -11.25
CA SER A 130 -11.36 5.47 -10.67
C SER A 130 -10.27 6.54 -10.58
N SER A 131 -10.66 7.81 -10.47
CA SER A 131 -9.74 8.90 -10.09
C SER A 131 -9.63 9.07 -8.57
N SER A 132 -8.50 8.69 -7.99
CA SER A 132 -8.20 8.93 -6.56
C SER A 132 -8.16 10.43 -6.20
N ALA A 133 -7.61 11.27 -7.08
CA ALA A 133 -7.52 12.71 -6.88
C ALA A 133 -8.89 13.39 -6.79
N VAL A 134 -9.82 13.01 -7.66
CA VAL A 134 -11.20 13.57 -7.67
C VAL A 134 -11.98 13.07 -6.45
N ILE A 135 -11.83 11.79 -6.10
CA ILE A 135 -12.49 11.20 -4.93
C ILE A 135 -12.00 11.87 -3.64
N SER A 136 -10.69 12.04 -3.47
CA SER A 136 -10.10 12.74 -2.32
C SER A 136 -10.63 14.17 -2.19
N LYS A 137 -10.77 14.88 -3.32
CA LYS A 137 -11.37 16.21 -3.34
C LYS A 137 -12.83 16.20 -2.89
N ILE A 138 -13.66 15.32 -3.45
CA ILE A 138 -15.07 15.16 -3.05
C ILE A 138 -15.19 14.82 -1.56
N MET A 139 -14.31 13.95 -1.06
CA MET A 139 -14.26 13.57 0.34
C MET A 139 -13.97 14.77 1.24
N SER A 140 -13.02 15.63 0.85
CA SER A 140 -12.70 16.86 1.58
C SER A 140 -13.83 17.88 1.55
N GLU A 141 -14.49 18.07 0.41
CA GLU A 141 -15.59 19.03 0.22
C GLU A 141 -16.86 18.62 0.97
N LEU A 142 -17.17 17.31 0.98
CA LEU A 142 -18.33 16.75 1.66
C LEU A 142 -18.04 16.37 3.13
N LYS A 143 -16.85 16.67 3.65
CA LYS A 143 -16.39 16.32 5.01
C LYS A 143 -16.46 14.82 5.34
N LEU A 144 -16.22 13.98 4.34
CA LEU A 144 -16.23 12.51 4.45
C LEU A 144 -14.86 11.92 4.81
N ASN A 145 -13.86 12.72 5.19
CA ASN A 145 -12.48 12.25 5.43
C ASN A 145 -12.37 11.14 6.51
N HIS A 146 -13.32 11.12 7.45
CA HIS A 146 -13.37 10.15 8.54
C HIS A 146 -14.43 9.06 8.29
N ASP A 147 -15.11 9.09 7.13
CA ASP A 147 -16.10 8.09 6.77
C ASP A 147 -15.41 6.80 6.31
N ARG A 148 -15.77 5.68 6.92
CA ARG A 148 -15.16 4.37 6.64
C ARG A 148 -15.36 3.94 5.18
N THR A 149 -16.51 4.23 4.61
CA THR A 149 -16.82 3.90 3.21
C THR A 149 -15.99 4.75 2.26
N ALA A 150 -15.82 6.05 2.55
CA ALA A 150 -14.99 6.93 1.73
C ALA A 150 -13.49 6.55 1.78
N GLN A 151 -12.98 6.17 2.95
CA GLN A 151 -11.62 5.63 3.09
C GLN A 151 -11.46 4.31 2.35
N MET A 152 -12.46 3.43 2.40
CA MET A 152 -12.46 2.17 1.64
C MET A 152 -12.52 2.43 0.13
N ALA A 153 -13.26 3.43 -0.34
CA ALA A 153 -13.28 3.82 -1.75
C ALA A 153 -11.89 4.30 -2.22
N LEU A 154 -11.20 5.14 -1.44
CA LEU A 154 -9.81 5.52 -1.75
C LEU A 154 -8.87 4.32 -1.72
N ALA A 155 -9.09 3.36 -0.82
CA ALA A 155 -8.31 2.13 -0.81
C ALA A 155 -8.56 1.32 -2.10
N ILE A 156 -9.81 1.22 -2.56
CA ILE A 156 -10.14 0.54 -3.83
C ILE A 156 -9.42 1.21 -5.01
N THR A 157 -9.37 2.54 -5.10
CA THR A 157 -8.70 3.21 -6.24
C THR A 157 -7.22 2.84 -6.35
N ILE A 158 -6.53 2.74 -5.22
CA ILE A 158 -5.12 2.31 -5.18
C ILE A 158 -4.98 0.89 -5.77
N VAL A 159 -5.89 -0.03 -5.45
CA VAL A 159 -5.89 -1.39 -6.02
C VAL A 159 -6.23 -1.34 -7.51
N GLU A 160 -7.23 -0.54 -7.91
CA GLU A 160 -7.61 -0.36 -9.31
C GLU A 160 -6.43 0.14 -10.17
N ASP A 161 -5.61 1.06 -9.67
CA ASP A 161 -4.43 1.57 -10.37
C ASP A 161 -3.40 0.45 -10.63
N VAL A 162 -3.18 -0.45 -9.65
CA VAL A 162 -2.32 -1.63 -9.84
C VAL A 162 -2.91 -2.55 -10.91
N VAL A 163 -4.21 -2.85 -10.82
CA VAL A 163 -4.89 -3.71 -11.78
C VAL A 163 -4.85 -3.07 -13.18
N ALA A 164 -4.98 -1.75 -13.29
CA ALA A 164 -4.90 -1.02 -14.56
C ALA A 164 -3.55 -1.25 -15.25
N VAL A 165 -2.45 -1.09 -14.52
CA VAL A 165 -1.10 -1.30 -15.07
C VAL A 165 -0.89 -2.76 -15.48
N LEU A 166 -1.34 -3.70 -14.66
CA LEU A 166 -1.29 -5.13 -15.00
C LEU A 166 -2.12 -5.44 -16.24
N MET A 167 -3.31 -4.84 -16.39
CA MET A 167 -4.19 -5.02 -17.54
C MET A 167 -3.60 -4.42 -18.82
N ILE A 168 -3.07 -3.20 -18.78
CA ILE A 168 -2.38 -2.59 -19.93
C ILE A 168 -1.28 -3.53 -20.43
N THR A 169 -0.49 -4.06 -19.50
CA THR A 169 0.64 -4.91 -19.87
C THR A 169 0.18 -6.28 -20.37
N ALA A 170 -0.84 -6.88 -19.74
CA ALA A 170 -1.38 -8.16 -20.18
C ALA A 170 -2.04 -8.05 -21.56
N LEU A 171 -2.79 -6.98 -21.82
CA LEU A 171 -3.42 -6.73 -23.11
C LEU A 171 -2.38 -6.42 -24.20
N GLY A 172 -1.35 -5.61 -23.91
CA GLY A 172 -0.25 -5.36 -24.83
C GLY A 172 0.66 -6.57 -25.06
N ALA A 173 0.84 -7.44 -24.07
CA ALA A 173 1.63 -8.67 -24.26
C ALA A 173 0.92 -9.65 -25.21
N GLN A 174 -0.42 -9.71 -25.18
CA GLN A 174 -1.19 -10.54 -26.10
C GLN A 174 -1.06 -10.10 -27.56
N THR A 175 -0.84 -8.82 -27.84
CA THR A 175 -0.67 -8.36 -29.24
C THR A 175 0.67 -8.74 -29.83
N HIS A 176 1.70 -8.89 -28.99
CA HIS A 176 3.03 -9.35 -29.41
C HIS A 176 3.19 -10.87 -29.37
N ALA A 177 2.22 -11.59 -28.77
CA ALA A 177 2.18 -13.05 -28.78
C ALA A 177 1.68 -13.56 -30.14
N SER A 178 2.57 -13.52 -31.13
CA SER A 178 2.39 -14.21 -32.43
C SER A 178 2.48 -15.74 -32.32
N SER A 179 2.78 -16.26 -31.13
CA SER A 179 2.84 -17.68 -30.81
C SER A 179 1.55 -18.09 -30.12
N GLY A 180 0.91 -19.19 -30.56
CA GLY A 180 -0.30 -19.79 -30.00
C GLY A 180 -0.19 -20.31 -28.55
N ASN A 181 0.62 -19.63 -27.73
CA ASN A 181 0.74 -19.82 -26.31
C ASN A 181 -0.56 -19.36 -25.64
N GLY A 182 -1.18 -20.23 -24.85
CA GLY A 182 -2.40 -19.87 -24.11
C GLY A 182 -2.17 -18.68 -23.17
N LEU A 183 -3.24 -17.93 -22.90
CA LEU A 183 -3.28 -16.80 -21.95
C LEU A 183 -2.50 -17.03 -20.65
N GLY A 184 -2.53 -18.25 -20.12
CA GLY A 184 -1.80 -18.64 -18.90
C GLY A 184 -0.28 -18.48 -19.02
N VAL A 185 0.31 -18.73 -20.19
CA VAL A 185 1.76 -18.58 -20.42
C VAL A 185 2.15 -17.11 -20.45
N VAL A 186 1.35 -16.27 -21.12
CA VAL A 186 1.59 -14.81 -21.18
C VAL A 186 1.50 -14.19 -19.79
N LEU A 187 0.48 -14.56 -19.01
CA LEU A 187 0.32 -14.12 -17.63
C LEU A 187 1.45 -14.63 -16.72
N ALA A 188 1.89 -15.88 -16.91
CA ALA A 188 3.01 -16.42 -16.15
C ALA A 188 4.32 -15.67 -16.48
N MET A 189 4.60 -15.41 -17.76
CA MET A 189 5.77 -14.61 -18.17
C MET A 189 5.71 -13.19 -17.62
N LEU A 190 4.56 -12.52 -17.71
CA LEU A 190 4.37 -11.19 -17.13
C LEU A 190 4.58 -11.20 -15.61
N GLY A 191 3.95 -12.13 -14.90
CA GLY A 191 4.09 -12.26 -13.45
C GLY A 191 5.54 -12.53 -13.04
N ALA A 192 6.24 -13.36 -13.79
CA ALA A 192 7.64 -13.68 -13.56
C ALA A 192 8.55 -12.46 -13.84
N PHE A 193 8.25 -11.65 -14.86
CA PHE A 193 8.96 -10.39 -15.13
C PHE A 193 8.75 -9.35 -14.02
N VAL A 194 7.50 -9.14 -13.62
CA VAL A 194 7.12 -8.23 -12.54
C VAL A 194 7.82 -8.62 -11.25
N ALA A 195 7.80 -9.91 -10.91
CA ALA A 195 8.46 -10.43 -9.71
C ALA A 195 9.98 -10.27 -9.78
N LEU A 196 10.58 -10.55 -10.93
CA LEU A 196 12.01 -10.32 -11.14
C LEU A 196 12.38 -8.86 -10.91
N LEU A 197 11.66 -7.92 -11.52
CA LEU A 197 11.94 -6.49 -11.36
C LEU A 197 11.72 -6.01 -9.93
N LEU A 198 10.64 -6.43 -9.28
CA LEU A 198 10.36 -6.07 -7.89
C LEU A 198 11.43 -6.60 -6.97
N VAL A 199 11.75 -7.89 -7.04
CA VAL A 199 12.77 -8.49 -6.16
C VAL A 199 14.16 -7.94 -6.47
N ALA A 200 14.55 -7.84 -7.75
CA ALA A 200 15.83 -7.23 -8.11
C ALA A 200 15.90 -5.79 -7.61
N GLY A 201 14.86 -4.99 -7.81
CA GLY A 201 14.75 -3.62 -7.32
C GLY A 201 14.89 -3.53 -5.80
N LEU A 202 14.13 -4.33 -5.06
CA LEU A 202 14.18 -4.37 -3.58
C LEU A 202 15.56 -4.80 -3.05
N LEU A 203 16.33 -5.58 -3.82
CA LEU A 203 17.65 -6.05 -3.41
C LEU A 203 18.79 -5.12 -3.81
N LEU A 204 18.72 -4.52 -5.00
CA LEU A 204 19.73 -3.63 -5.52
C LEU A 204 19.58 -2.23 -4.92
N MET A 205 18.35 -1.71 -4.82
CA MET A 205 18.11 -0.32 -4.44
C MET A 205 18.68 0.04 -3.06
N PRO A 206 18.40 -0.70 -1.97
CA PRO A 206 18.91 -0.33 -0.66
C PRO A 206 20.43 -0.45 -0.56
N ARG A 207 21.05 -1.31 -1.38
CA ARG A 207 22.51 -1.47 -1.43
C ARG A 207 23.16 -0.34 -2.22
N LEU A 208 22.56 0.06 -3.33
CA LEU A 208 23.04 1.16 -4.17
C LEU A 208 22.99 2.48 -3.38
N LEU A 209 21.86 2.77 -2.73
CA LEU A 209 21.70 3.98 -1.91
C LEU A 209 22.64 3.98 -0.70
N ARG A 210 22.91 2.83 -0.07
CA ARG A 210 23.89 2.72 1.02
C ARG A 210 25.32 2.92 0.56
N ARG A 211 25.71 2.37 -0.59
CA ARG A 211 27.09 2.45 -1.11
C ARG A 211 27.46 3.84 -1.60
N LEU A 212 26.50 4.61 -2.05
CA LEU A 212 26.74 5.94 -2.62
C LEU A 212 26.83 7.05 -1.56
N GLU A 213 26.95 6.71 -0.27
CA GLU A 213 26.85 7.67 0.85
C GLU A 213 25.62 8.60 0.76
N ALA A 214 24.62 8.22 -0.04
CA ALA A 214 23.42 9.00 -0.35
C ALA A 214 22.44 9.07 0.84
N LYS A 215 22.91 8.76 2.05
CA LYS A 215 22.17 8.95 3.29
C LYS A 215 22.13 10.43 3.71
N GLY A 216 22.94 11.30 3.10
CA GLY A 216 23.01 12.73 3.47
C GLY A 216 22.48 13.71 2.43
N ASP A 217 22.72 13.50 1.13
CA ASP A 217 22.44 14.52 0.11
C ASP A 217 21.14 14.24 -0.70
N PRO A 218 20.07 15.05 -0.49
CA PRO A 218 18.81 14.90 -1.23
C PRO A 218 18.96 15.11 -2.74
N GLU A 219 19.97 15.86 -3.20
CA GLU A 219 20.23 16.12 -4.60
C GLU A 219 20.73 14.85 -5.30
N LEU A 220 21.80 14.24 -4.78
CA LEU A 220 22.37 12.99 -5.29
C LEU A 220 21.34 11.85 -5.27
N GLN A 221 20.55 11.76 -4.20
CA GLN A 221 19.48 10.77 -4.11
C GLN A 221 18.46 10.93 -5.25
N THR A 222 18.05 12.17 -5.54
CA THR A 222 17.09 12.46 -6.61
C THR A 222 17.67 12.14 -7.98
N ILE A 223 18.91 12.55 -8.25
CA ILE A 223 19.61 12.26 -9.51
C ILE A 223 19.74 10.75 -9.72
N MET A 224 20.11 10.00 -8.69
CA MET A 224 20.23 8.54 -8.76
C MET A 224 18.90 7.84 -9.02
N VAL A 225 17.84 8.25 -8.32
CA VAL A 225 16.49 7.67 -8.52
C VAL A 225 15.99 7.98 -9.93
N VAL A 226 16.14 9.22 -10.42
CA VAL A 226 15.75 9.61 -11.78
C VAL A 226 16.57 8.84 -12.83
N GLY A 227 17.90 8.77 -12.66
CA GLY A 227 18.77 8.05 -13.58
C GLY A 227 18.41 6.56 -13.66
N LEU A 228 18.19 5.93 -12.51
CA LEU A 228 17.83 4.52 -12.44
C LEU A 228 16.40 4.27 -12.96
N LEU A 229 15.46 5.19 -12.75
CA LEU A 229 14.12 5.16 -13.35
C LEU A 229 14.22 5.08 -14.88
N LEU A 230 14.99 5.98 -15.50
CA LEU A 230 15.14 6.03 -16.95
C LEU A 230 15.86 4.78 -17.50
N VAL A 231 16.90 4.32 -16.81
CA VAL A 231 17.62 3.09 -17.19
C VAL A 231 16.70 1.87 -17.11
N LEU A 232 15.93 1.73 -16.04
CA LEU A 232 15.01 0.61 -15.88
C LEU A 232 13.89 0.65 -16.94
N ALA A 233 13.33 1.84 -17.19
CA ALA A 233 12.31 2.04 -18.21
C ALA A 233 12.83 1.63 -19.61
N PHE A 234 14.06 2.02 -19.96
CA PHE A 234 14.72 1.57 -21.20
C PHE A 234 14.88 0.04 -21.28
N PHE A 235 15.35 -0.60 -20.21
CA PHE A 235 15.47 -2.06 -20.16
C PHE A 235 14.13 -2.78 -20.29
N THR A 236 13.04 -2.22 -19.76
CA THR A 236 11.71 -2.83 -19.90
C THR A 236 11.20 -2.83 -21.34
N VAL A 237 11.47 -1.75 -22.09
CA VAL A 237 11.17 -1.69 -23.53
C VAL A 237 12.00 -2.72 -24.30
N LYS A 238 13.29 -2.84 -24.01
CA LYS A 238 14.16 -3.87 -24.61
C LYS A 238 13.74 -5.30 -24.26
N ALA A 239 13.15 -5.52 -23.08
CA ALA A 239 12.57 -6.79 -22.68
C ALA A 239 11.26 -7.12 -23.42
N GLY A 240 10.72 -6.19 -24.23
CA GLY A 240 9.47 -6.33 -24.97
C GLY A 240 8.23 -6.02 -24.13
N TYR A 241 8.38 -5.25 -23.06
CA TYR A 241 7.28 -4.72 -22.23
C TYR A 241 7.11 -3.21 -22.42
N SER A 242 6.03 -2.66 -21.89
CA SER A 242 5.77 -1.23 -21.98
C SER A 242 6.70 -0.42 -21.07
N LEU A 243 7.06 0.77 -21.54
CA LEU A 243 7.79 1.79 -20.79
C LEU A 243 7.10 2.12 -19.46
N THR A 244 5.76 2.13 -19.46
CA THR A 244 4.92 2.43 -18.30
C THR A 244 5.08 1.42 -17.17
N LEU A 245 5.18 0.12 -17.50
CA LEU A 245 5.34 -0.93 -16.50
C LEU A 245 6.69 -0.78 -15.80
N GLY A 246 7.78 -0.52 -16.53
CA GLY A 246 9.09 -0.30 -15.93
C GLY A 246 9.09 0.86 -14.93
N ALA A 247 8.55 2.00 -15.34
CA ALA A 247 8.45 3.18 -14.49
C ALA A 247 7.61 2.93 -13.22
N PHE A 248 6.45 2.29 -13.39
CA PHE A 248 5.55 1.94 -12.29
C PHE A 248 6.18 0.97 -11.29
N LEU A 249 6.77 -0.13 -11.77
CA LEU A 249 7.41 -1.13 -10.90
C LEU A 249 8.60 -0.54 -10.17
N PHE A 250 9.36 0.33 -10.83
CA PHE A 250 10.45 1.05 -10.18
C PHE A 250 9.94 1.96 -9.06
N GLY A 251 8.84 2.68 -9.29
CA GLY A 251 8.17 3.47 -8.25
C GLY A 251 7.76 2.59 -7.06
N ALA A 252 7.16 1.43 -7.32
CA ALA A 252 6.76 0.48 -6.27
C ALA A 252 7.97 -0.07 -5.50
N VAL A 253 9.10 -0.30 -6.16
CA VAL A 253 10.37 -0.67 -5.49
C VAL A 253 10.85 0.45 -4.57
N VAL A 254 10.84 1.69 -5.05
CA VAL A 254 11.24 2.86 -4.25
C VAL A 254 10.26 3.11 -3.10
N ALA A 255 8.99 2.76 -3.26
CA ALA A 255 7.99 2.89 -2.21
C ALA A 255 8.25 1.97 -0.98
N GLU A 256 9.09 0.95 -1.12
CA GLU A 256 9.41 0.00 -0.05
C GLU A 256 10.75 0.28 0.64
N ILE A 257 11.49 1.31 0.24
CA ILE A 257 12.74 1.68 0.92
C ILE A 257 12.46 2.56 2.14
N LYS A 258 13.30 2.46 3.18
CA LYS A 258 13.19 3.29 4.39
C LYS A 258 13.15 4.79 4.12
N GLN A 259 13.88 5.26 3.11
CA GLN A 259 13.94 6.66 2.71
C GLN A 259 12.77 7.12 1.82
N LYS A 260 11.68 6.35 1.68
CA LYS A 260 10.53 6.71 0.83
C LYS A 260 10.10 8.16 1.01
N ILE A 261 9.90 8.61 2.26
CA ILE A 261 9.39 9.97 2.55
C ILE A 261 10.34 11.05 2.01
N ALA A 262 11.65 10.83 2.12
CA ALA A 262 12.65 11.74 1.58
C ALA A 262 12.60 11.77 0.04
N VAL A 263 12.53 10.60 -0.60
CA VAL A 263 12.42 10.51 -2.06
C VAL A 263 11.12 11.16 -2.55
N GLU A 264 9.99 10.86 -1.91
CA GLU A 264 8.68 11.42 -2.25
C GLU A 264 8.66 12.94 -2.14
N LYS A 265 9.25 13.49 -1.06
CA LYS A 265 9.38 14.94 -0.87
C LYS A 265 10.25 15.58 -1.95
N ASN A 266 11.42 15.01 -2.23
CA ASN A 266 12.36 15.57 -3.22
C ASN A 266 11.82 15.45 -4.65
N PHE A 267 11.11 14.37 -4.94
CA PHE A 267 10.53 14.09 -6.25
C PHE A 267 9.20 14.81 -6.49
N ALA A 268 8.55 15.35 -5.46
CA ALA A 268 7.26 16.01 -5.58
C ALA A 268 7.26 17.12 -6.66
N GLY A 269 8.32 17.93 -6.72
CA GLY A 269 8.47 18.99 -7.73
C GLY A 269 8.56 18.44 -9.16
N ILE A 270 9.41 17.41 -9.36
CA ILE A 270 9.59 16.72 -10.64
C ILE A 270 8.25 16.11 -11.09
N ARG A 271 7.56 15.42 -10.18
CA ARG A 271 6.23 14.86 -10.42
C ARG A 271 5.26 15.91 -10.93
N TYR A 272 5.12 17.04 -10.24
CA TYR A 272 4.15 18.08 -10.66
C TYR A 272 4.50 18.67 -12.03
N MET A 273 5.79 18.91 -12.28
CA MET A 273 6.25 19.44 -13.56
C MET A 273 5.97 18.46 -14.69
N PHE A 274 6.43 17.21 -14.60
CA PHE A 274 6.25 16.22 -15.66
C PHE A 274 4.81 15.71 -15.79
N SER A 275 4.02 15.75 -14.72
CA SER A 275 2.58 15.57 -14.79
C SER A 275 1.94 16.64 -15.68
N SER A 276 2.29 17.92 -15.49
CA SER A 276 1.78 18.98 -16.37
C SER A 276 2.24 18.80 -17.82
N VAL A 277 3.50 18.40 -18.05
CA VAL A 277 4.02 18.08 -19.39
C VAL A 277 3.21 16.97 -20.05
N PHE A 278 2.98 15.87 -19.33
CA PHE A 278 2.19 14.75 -19.81
C PHE A 278 0.76 15.15 -20.19
N PHE A 279 0.02 15.75 -19.25
CA PHE A 279 -1.39 16.07 -19.44
C PHE A 279 -1.63 17.17 -20.48
N VAL A 280 -0.75 18.17 -20.58
CA VAL A 280 -0.84 19.17 -21.65
C VAL A 280 -0.50 18.53 -23.00
N SER A 281 0.51 17.66 -23.06
CA SER A 281 0.84 16.95 -24.30
C SER A 281 -0.32 16.06 -24.78
N ILE A 282 -1.01 15.38 -23.87
CA ILE A 282 -2.25 14.65 -24.16
C ILE A 282 -3.30 15.61 -24.72
N GLY A 283 -3.52 16.76 -24.09
CA GLY A 283 -4.47 17.76 -24.58
C GLY A 283 -4.17 18.23 -26.01
N MET A 284 -2.89 18.36 -26.38
CA MET A 284 -2.48 18.79 -27.73
C MET A 284 -2.79 17.75 -28.82
N ILE A 285 -2.79 16.46 -28.48
CA ILE A 285 -3.12 15.37 -29.41
C ILE A 285 -4.62 15.38 -29.78
N ILE A 286 -5.47 15.99 -28.95
CA ILE A 286 -6.92 16.01 -29.17
C ILE A 286 -7.28 16.91 -30.36
N ASP A 287 -7.82 16.30 -31.40
CA ASP A 287 -8.48 17.04 -32.49
C ASP A 287 -9.93 17.37 -32.10
N MET A 288 -10.24 18.66 -32.06
CA MET A 288 -11.58 19.16 -31.76
C MET A 288 -12.65 18.70 -32.76
N LYS A 289 -12.28 18.56 -34.04
CA LYS A 289 -13.21 18.05 -35.06
C LYS A 289 -13.53 16.58 -34.82
N MET A 290 -12.54 15.82 -34.38
CA MET A 290 -12.73 14.41 -34.02
C MET A 290 -13.53 14.29 -32.72
N LEU A 291 -13.37 15.20 -31.75
CA LEU A 291 -14.22 15.24 -30.56
C LEU A 291 -15.68 15.59 -30.90
N GLU A 292 -15.91 16.49 -31.85
CA GLU A 292 -17.24 16.83 -32.36
C GLU A 292 -17.89 15.69 -33.15
N SER A 293 -17.14 14.72 -33.70
CA SER A 293 -17.76 13.54 -34.31
C SER A 293 -18.18 12.50 -33.27
N VAL A 294 -17.46 12.39 -32.15
CA VAL A 294 -17.70 11.37 -31.11
C VAL A 294 -18.48 11.88 -29.89
N TRP A 295 -18.86 13.15 -29.81
CA TRP A 295 -19.56 13.73 -28.63
C TRP A 295 -20.80 12.93 -28.20
N LEU A 296 -21.56 12.40 -29.18
CA LEU A 296 -22.74 11.58 -28.90
C LEU A 296 -22.34 10.26 -28.24
N GLN A 297 -21.25 9.63 -28.71
CA GLN A 297 -20.68 8.43 -28.10
C GLN A 297 -20.16 8.74 -26.69
N VAL A 298 -19.52 9.89 -26.47
CA VAL A 298 -19.09 10.35 -25.14
C VAL A 298 -20.28 10.46 -24.19
N LEU A 299 -21.39 11.06 -24.63
CA LEU A 299 -22.60 11.17 -23.81
C LEU A 299 -23.24 9.81 -23.52
N LEU A 300 -23.37 8.94 -24.52
CA LEU A 300 -23.97 7.62 -24.35
C LEU A 300 -23.13 6.72 -23.44
N LEU A 301 -21.84 6.59 -23.73
CA LEU A 301 -20.89 5.78 -22.96
C LEU A 301 -20.62 6.38 -21.58
N GLY A 302 -20.62 7.71 -21.48
CA GLY A 302 -20.50 8.42 -20.22
C GLY A 302 -21.71 8.21 -19.34
N SER A 303 -22.92 8.30 -19.91
CA SER A 303 -24.16 7.98 -19.19
C SER A 303 -24.19 6.52 -18.75
N PHE A 304 -23.75 5.61 -19.62
CA PHE A 304 -23.57 4.19 -19.26
C PHE A 304 -22.62 4.04 -18.07
N SER A 305 -21.44 4.65 -18.10
CA SER A 305 -20.47 4.58 -17.00
C SER A 305 -21.02 5.19 -15.71
N LEU A 306 -21.65 6.37 -15.78
CA LEU A 306 -22.25 7.06 -14.64
C LEU A 306 -23.36 6.28 -13.94
N LEU A 307 -24.03 5.36 -14.65
CA LEU A 307 -25.07 4.50 -14.09
C LEU A 307 -24.52 3.15 -13.64
N VAL A 308 -23.79 2.46 -14.53
CA VAL A 308 -23.38 1.06 -14.34
C VAL A 308 -22.26 0.95 -13.32
N ARG A 309 -21.29 1.87 -13.33
CA ARG A 309 -20.13 1.80 -12.43
C ARG A 309 -20.52 1.88 -10.94
N PRO A 310 -21.32 2.87 -10.49
CA PRO A 310 -21.78 2.89 -9.10
C PRO A 310 -22.58 1.64 -8.70
N ILE A 311 -23.32 1.03 -9.63
CA ILE A 311 -24.05 -0.22 -9.39
C ILE A 311 -23.05 -1.38 -9.23
N ALA A 312 -22.11 -1.53 -10.16
CA ALA A 312 -21.11 -2.59 -10.14
C ALA A 312 -20.23 -2.55 -8.88
N CYS A 313 -19.65 -1.39 -8.57
CA CYS A 313 -18.81 -1.20 -7.38
C CYS A 313 -19.64 -1.29 -6.08
N GLY A 314 -20.85 -0.72 -6.06
CA GLY A 314 -21.73 -0.78 -4.91
C GLY A 314 -22.19 -2.21 -4.60
N PHE A 315 -22.53 -2.99 -5.62
CA PHE A 315 -22.89 -4.40 -5.44
C PHE A 315 -21.70 -5.25 -5.02
N ALA A 316 -20.51 -5.01 -5.59
CA ALA A 316 -19.27 -5.68 -5.15
C ALA A 316 -18.96 -5.42 -3.67
N LEU A 317 -19.14 -4.19 -3.19
CA LEU A 317 -19.00 -3.84 -1.78
C LEU A 317 -20.01 -4.59 -0.89
N MET A 318 -21.27 -4.74 -1.34
CA MET A 318 -22.29 -5.51 -0.62
C MET A 318 -21.92 -7.00 -0.49
N LEU A 319 -21.42 -7.61 -1.56
CA LEU A 319 -21.01 -9.02 -1.58
C LEU A 319 -19.85 -9.31 -0.63
N VAL A 320 -19.09 -8.29 -0.26
CA VAL A 320 -17.97 -8.44 0.67
C VAL A 320 -18.38 -8.15 2.12
N GLY A 321 -19.63 -7.76 2.34
CA GLY A 321 -20.21 -7.53 3.67
C GLY A 321 -20.29 -6.08 4.10
N VAL A 322 -20.08 -5.12 3.19
CA VAL A 322 -20.31 -3.70 3.49
C VAL A 322 -21.82 -3.44 3.52
N PRO A 323 -22.36 -2.83 4.58
CA PRO A 323 -23.80 -2.61 4.72
C PRO A 323 -24.41 -1.95 3.48
N PRO A 324 -25.61 -2.34 2.99
CA PRO A 324 -26.12 -1.95 1.68
C PRO A 324 -26.16 -0.43 1.42
N ARG A 325 -26.55 0.36 2.42
CA ARG A 325 -26.58 1.82 2.29
C ARG A 325 -25.17 2.41 2.13
N GLN A 326 -24.21 1.89 2.90
CA GLN A 326 -22.79 2.27 2.82
C GLN A 326 -22.19 1.82 1.49
N ALA A 327 -22.45 0.58 1.07
CA ALA A 327 -21.95 0.03 -0.18
C ALA A 327 -22.41 0.86 -1.40
N ARG A 328 -23.70 1.26 -1.46
CA ARG A 328 -24.20 2.16 -2.51
C ARG A 328 -23.53 3.53 -2.47
N ARG A 329 -23.29 4.10 -1.28
CA ARG A 329 -22.56 5.37 -1.13
C ARG A 329 -21.12 5.24 -1.63
N GLY A 330 -20.46 4.11 -1.34
CA GLY A 330 -19.12 3.80 -1.85
C GLY A 330 -19.09 3.67 -3.37
N GLY A 331 -20.08 3.01 -3.97
CA GLY A 331 -20.23 2.95 -5.43
C GLY A 331 -20.37 4.34 -6.07
N LEU A 332 -21.18 5.23 -5.49
CA LEU A 332 -21.30 6.62 -5.97
C LEU A 332 -19.99 7.40 -5.87
N LEU A 333 -19.16 7.13 -4.86
CA LEU A 333 -17.84 7.75 -4.75
C LEU A 333 -16.89 7.24 -5.84
N LEU A 334 -16.93 5.95 -6.18
CA LEU A 334 -16.07 5.30 -7.18
C LEU A 334 -16.44 5.58 -8.65
N THR A 335 -17.34 6.55 -8.90
CA THR A 335 -17.82 6.87 -10.25
C THR A 335 -16.84 7.61 -11.19
N PRO A 336 -15.95 8.53 -10.74
CA PRO A 336 -15.18 9.36 -11.66
C PRO A 336 -14.05 8.54 -12.29
N LEU A 337 -13.92 8.61 -13.62
CA LEU A 337 -12.85 7.91 -14.34
C LEU A 337 -11.50 8.60 -14.13
N GLY A 338 -10.46 7.78 -14.00
CA GLY A 338 -9.10 8.19 -13.66
C GLY A 338 -8.22 8.56 -14.84
N GLU A 339 -6.99 8.95 -14.52
CA GLU A 339 -5.94 9.19 -15.51
C GLU A 339 -5.57 7.95 -16.34
N PHE A 340 -5.72 6.78 -15.74
CA PHE A 340 -5.51 5.52 -16.44
C PHE A 340 -6.47 5.31 -17.61
N THR A 341 -7.66 5.91 -17.61
CA THR A 341 -8.63 5.73 -18.70
C THR A 341 -8.06 6.14 -20.05
N PHE A 342 -7.39 7.29 -20.17
CA PHE A 342 -6.77 7.69 -21.44
C PHE A 342 -5.39 7.05 -21.67
N ILE A 343 -4.67 6.64 -20.62
CA ILE A 343 -3.43 5.84 -20.77
C ILE A 343 -3.75 4.49 -21.42
N ILE A 344 -4.82 3.83 -20.97
CA ILE A 344 -5.32 2.57 -21.54
C ILE A 344 -5.77 2.78 -22.98
N ALA A 345 -6.49 3.87 -23.27
CA ALA A 345 -6.90 4.22 -24.64
C ALA A 345 -5.68 4.35 -25.56
N GLN A 346 -4.66 5.12 -25.14
CA GLN A 346 -3.43 5.31 -25.90
C GLN A 346 -2.72 3.98 -26.14
N ALA A 347 -2.59 3.15 -25.11
CA ALA A 347 -1.97 1.83 -25.23
C ALA A 347 -2.69 0.94 -26.25
N GLY A 348 -4.02 0.97 -26.28
CA GLY A 348 -4.82 0.22 -27.26
C GLY A 348 -4.67 0.72 -28.69
N ILE A 349 -4.47 2.04 -28.87
CA ILE A 349 -4.23 2.66 -30.19
C ILE A 349 -2.83 2.33 -30.68
N THR A 350 -1.81 2.44 -29.83
CA THR A 350 -0.43 2.06 -30.15
C THR A 350 -0.33 0.57 -30.49
N ALA A 351 -1.15 -0.27 -29.85
CA ALA A 351 -1.26 -1.69 -30.16
C ALA A 351 -2.12 -1.99 -31.41
N ALA A 352 -2.61 -0.97 -32.12
CA ALA A 352 -3.49 -1.08 -33.30
C ALA A 352 -4.79 -1.88 -33.08
N ILE A 353 -5.27 -1.97 -31.83
CA ILE A 353 -6.55 -2.61 -31.48
C ILE A 353 -7.68 -1.59 -31.48
N LEU A 354 -7.43 -0.45 -30.86
CA LEU A 354 -8.39 0.64 -30.77
C LEU A 354 -8.21 1.60 -31.94
N PRO A 355 -9.29 1.97 -32.63
CA PRO A 355 -9.30 3.11 -33.55
C PRO A 355 -8.86 4.41 -32.84
N VAL A 356 -8.27 5.35 -33.59
CA VAL A 356 -7.69 6.60 -33.04
C VAL A 356 -8.76 7.48 -32.37
N GLU A 357 -10.03 7.32 -32.78
CA GLU A 357 -11.21 7.98 -32.23
C GLU A 357 -11.47 7.63 -30.74
N PHE A 358 -10.96 6.49 -30.25
CA PHE A 358 -11.10 6.10 -28.85
C PHE A 358 -10.30 6.99 -27.90
N TYR A 359 -9.31 7.73 -28.41
CA TYR A 359 -8.55 8.67 -27.59
C TYR A 359 -9.37 9.88 -27.12
N PRO A 360 -9.92 10.72 -28.03
CA PRO A 360 -10.80 11.81 -27.61
C PRO A 360 -12.05 11.30 -26.89
N LEU A 361 -12.52 10.09 -27.21
CA LEU A 361 -13.60 9.42 -26.48
C LEU A 361 -13.23 9.22 -25.00
N ALA A 362 -12.06 8.63 -24.70
CA ALA A 362 -11.59 8.39 -23.34
C ALA A 362 -11.39 9.69 -22.55
N VAL A 363 -10.87 10.74 -23.20
CA VAL A 363 -10.72 12.07 -22.57
C VAL A 363 -12.10 12.68 -22.30
N GLY A 364 -13.01 12.65 -23.27
CA GLY A 364 -14.38 13.15 -23.11
C GLY A 364 -15.13 12.45 -21.97
N LEU A 365 -15.00 11.12 -21.87
CA LEU A 365 -15.56 10.31 -20.79
C LEU A 365 -15.00 10.72 -19.42
N SER A 366 -13.69 10.94 -19.34
CA SER A 366 -13.03 11.37 -18.11
C SER A 366 -13.52 12.76 -17.68
N ILE A 367 -13.59 13.73 -18.61
CA ILE A 367 -14.11 15.08 -18.32
C ILE A 367 -15.57 15.02 -17.86
N LEU A 368 -16.43 14.31 -18.61
CA LEU A 368 -17.85 14.19 -18.30
C LEU A 368 -18.07 13.56 -16.92
N THR A 369 -17.39 12.47 -16.61
CA THR A 369 -17.54 11.79 -15.31
C THR A 369 -16.96 12.61 -14.16
N VAL A 370 -15.83 13.29 -14.33
CA VAL A 370 -15.24 14.18 -13.31
C VAL A 370 -16.14 15.38 -13.01
N LEU A 371 -16.84 15.93 -14.01
CA LEU A 371 -17.79 17.03 -13.80
C LEU A 371 -19.11 16.54 -13.18
N ALA A 372 -19.60 15.36 -13.58
CA ALA A 372 -20.86 14.82 -13.08
C ALA A 372 -20.75 14.25 -11.65
N THR A 373 -19.61 13.66 -11.28
CA THR A 373 -19.44 12.94 -10.01
C THR A 373 -19.64 13.81 -8.75
N PRO A 374 -19.10 15.03 -8.65
CA PRO A 374 -19.35 15.91 -7.50
C PRO A 374 -20.85 16.24 -7.34
N ILE A 375 -21.55 16.44 -8.45
CA ILE A 375 -23.01 16.70 -8.46
C ILE A 375 -23.76 15.47 -7.96
N LEU A 376 -23.47 14.29 -8.52
CA LEU A 376 -24.03 13.01 -8.07
C LEU A 376 -23.81 12.78 -6.57
N ASN A 377 -22.61 13.05 -6.07
CA ASN A 377 -22.27 12.83 -4.67
C ASN A 377 -22.86 13.86 -3.71
N ARG A 378 -23.12 15.09 -4.17
CA ARG A 378 -23.88 16.11 -3.42
C ARG A 378 -25.35 15.70 -3.29
N TYR A 379 -25.93 15.08 -4.32
CA TYR A 379 -27.32 14.60 -4.32
C TYR A 379 -27.47 13.11 -3.94
N ALA A 380 -26.46 12.51 -3.31
CA ALA A 380 -26.47 11.09 -3.03
C ALA A 380 -27.60 10.65 -2.10
N GLU A 381 -27.96 11.43 -1.08
CA GLU A 381 -29.02 11.05 -0.14
C GLU A 381 -30.40 10.91 -0.82
N PRO A 382 -30.85 11.87 -1.66
CA PRO A 382 -32.02 11.67 -2.52
C PRO A 382 -31.93 10.44 -3.43
N ILE A 383 -30.77 10.22 -4.08
CA ILE A 383 -30.55 9.08 -4.98
C ILE A 383 -30.69 7.77 -4.20
N LEU A 384 -30.07 7.66 -3.03
CA LEU A 384 -30.12 6.46 -2.19
C LEU A 384 -31.55 6.17 -1.70
N ARG A 385 -32.33 7.20 -1.34
CA ARG A 385 -33.74 7.04 -0.98
C ARG A 385 -34.60 6.58 -2.14
N PHE A 386 -34.34 7.10 -3.34
CA PHE A 386 -35.02 6.68 -4.56
C PHE A 386 -34.73 5.20 -4.88
N VAL A 387 -33.47 4.77 -4.75
CA VAL A 387 -33.09 3.36 -4.89
C VAL A 387 -33.80 2.50 -3.84
N ASP A 388 -33.81 2.92 -2.57
CA ASP A 388 -34.53 2.23 -1.49
C ASP A 388 -36.04 2.11 -1.73
N TRP A 389 -36.63 3.05 -2.47
CA TRP A 389 -38.04 3.03 -2.82
C TRP A 389 -38.35 2.08 -3.99
N ILE A 390 -37.47 2.01 -4.98
CA ILE A 390 -37.59 1.08 -6.12
C ILE A 390 -37.32 -0.36 -5.69
N GLU A 391 -36.49 -0.57 -4.67
CA GLU A 391 -36.01 -1.89 -4.30
C GLU A 391 -37.15 -2.81 -3.81
N PRO A 392 -37.38 -3.98 -4.45
CA PRO A 392 -38.42 -4.90 -4.03
C PRO A 392 -38.16 -5.44 -2.63
N LYS A 393 -39.20 -5.54 -1.79
CA LYS A 393 -39.15 -6.17 -0.46
C LYS A 393 -38.46 -7.56 -0.42
N PRO A 394 -38.62 -8.47 -1.40
CA PRO A 394 -37.91 -9.76 -1.37
C PRO A 394 -36.39 -9.61 -1.55
N VAL A 395 -35.94 -8.68 -2.40
CA VAL A 395 -34.50 -8.40 -2.63
C VAL A 395 -33.87 -7.88 -1.35
N LYS A 396 -34.51 -6.90 -0.70
CA LYS A 396 -34.05 -6.35 0.58
C LYS A 396 -33.94 -7.41 1.68
N ARG A 397 -34.90 -8.35 1.76
CA ARG A 397 -34.84 -9.47 2.70
C ARG A 397 -33.68 -10.43 2.38
N ALA A 398 -33.46 -10.74 1.12
CA ALA A 398 -32.37 -11.61 0.69
C ALA A 398 -30.99 -10.99 1.01
N ILE A 399 -30.81 -9.70 0.72
CA ILE A 399 -29.56 -8.97 1.02
C ILE A 399 -29.28 -8.93 2.53
N ASN A 400 -30.31 -8.68 3.34
CA ASN A 400 -30.17 -8.66 4.79
C ASN A 400 -29.89 -10.05 5.37
N ALA A 401 -30.54 -11.10 4.85
CA ALA A 401 -30.28 -12.48 5.25
C ALA A 401 -28.84 -12.91 4.89
N TYR A 402 -28.36 -12.53 3.71
CA TYR A 402 -26.98 -12.74 3.29
C TYR A 402 -25.99 -12.05 4.23
N HIS A 403 -26.22 -10.79 4.58
CA HIS A 403 -25.36 -10.06 5.51
C HIS A 403 -25.33 -10.70 6.90
N GLY A 404 -26.49 -11.12 7.43
CA GLY A 404 -26.56 -11.82 8.71
C GLY A 404 -25.79 -13.14 8.69
N TRP A 405 -25.89 -13.91 7.61
CA TRP A 405 -25.11 -15.14 7.42
C TRP A 405 -23.61 -14.87 7.29
N LEU A 406 -23.20 -13.85 6.54
CA LEU A 406 -21.81 -13.48 6.35
C LEU A 406 -21.15 -13.04 7.67
N GLN A 407 -21.85 -12.22 8.47
CA GLN A 407 -21.38 -11.81 9.79
C GLN A 407 -21.18 -13.01 10.72
N GLN A 408 -22.08 -13.99 10.68
CA GLN A 408 -21.97 -15.22 11.45
C GLN A 408 -20.77 -16.10 11.03
N ILE A 409 -20.33 -16.02 9.77
CA ILE A 409 -19.13 -16.70 9.28
C ILE A 409 -17.87 -15.93 9.70
N GLN A 410 -17.87 -14.61 9.59
CA GLN A 410 -16.75 -13.76 9.98
C GLN A 410 -16.52 -13.77 11.50
N SER A 411 -17.55 -14.02 12.30
CA SER A 411 -17.45 -14.16 13.76
C SER A 411 -17.03 -15.56 14.23
N ARG A 412 -16.73 -16.50 13.33
CA ARG A 412 -16.15 -17.79 13.74
C ARG A 412 -14.69 -17.58 14.14
N PRO A 413 -14.23 -18.15 15.26
CA PRO A 413 -12.84 -18.03 15.69
C PRO A 413 -11.90 -18.47 14.55
N SER A 414 -10.79 -17.73 14.45
CA SER A 414 -9.73 -17.81 13.45
C SER A 414 -9.38 -19.23 12.96
N PRO A 415 -8.77 -19.35 11.76
CA PRO A 415 -8.31 -20.63 11.23
C PRO A 415 -7.45 -21.39 12.25
N THR A 416 -7.43 -22.72 12.16
CA THR A 416 -6.67 -23.61 13.05
C THR A 416 -5.25 -23.07 13.29
N PRO A 417 -4.71 -23.19 14.52
CA PRO A 417 -3.41 -22.60 14.89
C PRO A 417 -2.29 -22.95 13.89
N ALA A 418 -2.32 -24.14 13.30
CA ALA A 418 -1.43 -24.59 12.23
C ALA A 418 -1.33 -23.63 11.02
N TRP A 419 -2.44 -23.05 10.54
CA TRP A 419 -2.43 -22.17 9.37
C TRP A 419 -1.72 -20.84 9.65
N ARG A 420 -1.82 -20.34 10.89
CA ARG A 420 -1.14 -19.11 11.34
C ARG A 420 0.38 -19.26 11.27
N TYR A 421 0.90 -20.46 11.53
CA TYR A 421 2.34 -20.78 11.43
C TYR A 421 2.78 -21.12 10.00
N LEU A 422 1.90 -21.66 9.15
CA LEU A 422 2.23 -22.05 7.77
C LEU A 422 2.18 -20.88 6.77
N ARG A 423 1.36 -19.85 7.01
CA ARG A 423 1.19 -18.73 6.06
C ARG A 423 2.50 -17.99 5.74
N GLY A 424 3.36 -17.80 6.73
CA GLY A 424 4.62 -17.06 6.58
C GLY A 424 5.65 -17.81 5.72
N PRO A 425 5.99 -19.07 6.05
CA PRO A 425 6.84 -19.90 5.20
C PRO A 425 6.28 -20.09 3.79
N LEU A 426 4.96 -20.24 3.64
CA LEU A 426 4.31 -20.44 2.34
C LEU A 426 4.44 -19.20 1.43
N SER A 427 4.22 -17.99 1.97
CA SER A 427 4.39 -16.76 1.20
C SER A 427 5.84 -16.54 0.78
N ARG A 428 6.82 -16.92 1.62
CA ARG A 428 8.25 -16.88 1.27
C ARG A 428 8.58 -17.81 0.10
N VAL A 429 8.19 -19.09 0.21
CA VAL A 429 8.41 -20.07 -0.87
C VAL A 429 7.80 -19.60 -2.18
N ALA A 430 6.58 -19.04 -2.13
CA ALA A 430 5.91 -18.51 -3.32
C ALA A 430 6.69 -17.37 -3.98
N ILE A 431 7.17 -16.40 -3.19
CA ILE A 431 7.95 -15.25 -3.70
C ILE A 431 9.29 -15.73 -4.30
N GLU A 432 10.00 -16.62 -3.62
CA GLU A 432 11.30 -17.13 -4.06
C GLU A 432 11.17 -17.98 -5.33
N MET A 433 10.16 -18.85 -5.42
CA MET A 433 9.86 -19.59 -6.64
C MET A 433 9.47 -18.65 -7.78
N LEU A 434 8.66 -17.63 -7.53
CA LEU A 434 8.29 -16.65 -8.56
C LEU A 434 9.52 -15.88 -9.07
N PHE A 435 10.42 -15.48 -8.18
CA PHE A 435 11.68 -14.81 -8.52
C PHE A 435 12.59 -15.69 -9.39
N ILE A 436 12.83 -16.94 -8.99
CA ILE A 436 13.65 -17.89 -9.75
C ILE A 436 13.02 -18.16 -11.13
N SER A 437 11.69 -18.36 -11.18
CA SER A 437 10.97 -18.55 -12.44
C SER A 437 11.18 -17.34 -13.36
N GLY A 438 11.07 -16.12 -12.83
CA GLY A 438 11.34 -14.89 -13.55
C GLY A 438 12.76 -14.84 -14.10
N MET A 439 13.75 -15.11 -13.27
CA MET A 439 15.15 -15.07 -13.68
C MET A 439 15.46 -16.06 -14.80
N LEU A 440 14.93 -17.28 -14.71
CA LEU A 440 15.17 -18.34 -15.71
C LEU A 440 14.39 -18.14 -17.01
N ILE A 441 13.16 -17.62 -16.95
CA ILE A 441 12.35 -17.35 -18.17
C ILE A 441 12.93 -16.17 -18.95
N PHE A 442 13.38 -15.11 -18.25
CA PHE A 442 13.89 -13.89 -18.90
C PHE A 442 15.36 -13.94 -19.24
N SER A 443 16.11 -14.90 -18.71
CA SER A 443 17.55 -15.03 -18.94
C SER A 443 17.89 -15.08 -20.43
N GLY A 444 17.12 -15.79 -21.25
CA GLY A 444 17.33 -15.86 -22.70
C GLY A 444 17.18 -14.50 -23.41
N ARG A 445 16.23 -13.65 -22.97
CA ARG A 445 16.08 -12.29 -23.52
C ARG A 445 17.21 -11.37 -23.07
N ILE A 446 17.61 -11.46 -21.81
CA ILE A 446 18.74 -10.71 -21.25
C ILE A 446 20.01 -11.07 -22.00
N LEU A 447 20.23 -12.37 -22.25
CA LEU A 447 21.35 -12.85 -23.04
C LEU A 447 21.32 -12.30 -24.47
N GLY A 448 20.18 -12.30 -25.15
CA GLY A 448 20.06 -11.71 -26.49
C GLY A 448 20.45 -10.22 -26.54
N VAL A 449 20.06 -9.43 -25.54
CA VAL A 449 20.46 -8.01 -25.44
C VAL A 449 21.96 -7.86 -25.18
N LEU A 450 22.52 -8.71 -24.32
CA LEU A 450 23.96 -8.75 -24.05
C LEU A 450 24.75 -9.18 -25.29
N GLU A 451 24.23 -10.14 -26.06
CA GLU A 451 24.83 -10.55 -27.32
C GLU A 451 24.92 -9.36 -28.29
N GLU A 452 23.84 -8.62 -28.51
CA GLU A 452 23.84 -7.45 -29.40
C GLU A 452 24.76 -6.31 -28.92
N SER A 453 24.91 -6.14 -27.60
CA SER A 453 25.63 -4.99 -27.01
C SER A 453 27.12 -5.27 -26.74
N VAL A 454 27.49 -6.53 -26.48
CA VAL A 454 28.82 -6.95 -26.01
C VAL A 454 29.59 -7.77 -27.05
N VAL A 455 28.89 -8.47 -27.96
CA VAL A 455 29.55 -9.25 -29.02
C VAL A 455 30.06 -8.27 -30.08
N GLY A 456 31.34 -7.96 -29.96
CA GLY A 456 32.07 -7.05 -30.87
C GLY A 456 33.36 -6.50 -30.28
N THR A 457 33.52 -6.50 -28.96
CA THR A 457 34.66 -5.81 -28.31
C THR A 457 35.56 -6.71 -27.44
N TRP A 458 35.07 -7.76 -26.76
CA TRP A 458 35.90 -8.54 -25.80
C TRP A 458 35.62 -10.06 -25.66
N LEU A 459 34.44 -10.59 -26.05
CA LEU A 459 34.09 -12.02 -25.86
C LEU A 459 33.48 -12.66 -27.12
N SER A 460 33.75 -13.96 -27.31
CA SER A 460 33.04 -14.79 -28.30
C SER A 460 31.63 -15.14 -27.80
N LYS A 461 30.67 -15.31 -28.73
CA LYS A 461 29.27 -15.64 -28.43
C LYS A 461 29.14 -16.88 -27.51
N GLN A 462 29.91 -17.94 -27.79
CA GLN A 462 29.93 -19.15 -26.96
C GLN A 462 30.48 -18.90 -25.55
N ALA A 463 31.54 -18.10 -25.41
CA ALA A 463 32.08 -17.77 -24.10
C ALA A 463 31.09 -16.92 -23.28
N LEU A 464 30.39 -15.98 -23.92
CA LEU A 464 29.35 -15.17 -23.30
C LEU A 464 28.17 -16.03 -22.82
N ASP A 465 27.72 -17.00 -23.61
CA ASP A 465 26.72 -18.00 -23.23
C ASP A 465 27.12 -18.75 -21.95
N TYR A 466 28.32 -19.35 -21.92
CA TYR A 466 28.77 -20.12 -20.75
C TYR A 466 28.94 -19.26 -19.50
N VAL A 467 29.53 -18.07 -19.63
CA VAL A 467 29.71 -17.13 -18.51
C VAL A 467 28.36 -16.67 -17.97
N PHE A 468 27.41 -16.36 -18.85
CA PHE A 468 26.08 -15.91 -18.45
C PHE A 468 25.31 -17.01 -17.71
N TRP A 469 25.22 -18.21 -18.27
CA TRP A 469 24.47 -19.32 -17.65
C TRP A 469 25.11 -19.78 -16.34
N SER A 470 26.45 -19.78 -16.24
CA SER A 470 27.13 -20.11 -14.98
C SER A 470 26.92 -19.06 -13.89
N LEU A 471 26.93 -17.77 -14.24
CA LEU A 471 26.62 -16.68 -13.33
C LEU A 471 25.15 -16.71 -12.90
N LEU A 472 24.24 -16.96 -13.85
CA LEU A 472 22.81 -17.13 -13.57
C LEU A 472 22.57 -18.30 -12.60
N ALA A 473 23.22 -19.45 -12.82
CA ALA A 473 23.13 -20.61 -11.94
C ALA A 473 23.61 -20.30 -10.52
N ALA A 474 24.72 -19.57 -10.39
CA ALA A 474 25.22 -19.12 -9.09
C ALA A 474 24.23 -18.20 -8.36
N VAL A 475 23.57 -17.30 -9.09
CA VAL A 475 22.56 -16.39 -8.52
C VAL A 475 21.26 -17.13 -8.15
N VAL A 476 20.81 -18.10 -8.96
CA VAL A 476 19.60 -18.93 -8.69
C VAL A 476 19.81 -19.92 -7.55
N LEU A 477 21.04 -20.36 -7.30
CA LEU A 477 21.34 -21.32 -6.25
C LEU A 477 20.93 -20.81 -4.85
N ILE A 478 21.18 -19.53 -4.57
CA ILE A 478 20.86 -18.90 -3.28
C ILE A 478 19.36 -18.98 -2.94
N PRO A 479 18.43 -18.49 -3.78
CA PRO A 479 17.00 -18.60 -3.52
C PRO A 479 16.50 -20.04 -3.53
N THR A 480 17.13 -20.94 -4.30
CA THR A 480 16.74 -22.37 -4.34
C THR A 480 17.00 -23.06 -3.01
N VAL A 481 18.14 -22.77 -2.37
CA VAL A 481 18.46 -23.28 -1.03
C VAL A 481 17.47 -22.74 0.01
N ALA A 482 17.06 -21.48 -0.12
CA ALA A 482 16.08 -20.87 0.77
C ALA A 482 14.69 -21.53 0.66
N VAL A 483 14.23 -21.81 -0.57
CA VAL A 483 12.98 -22.54 -0.84
C VAL A 483 13.01 -23.90 -0.16
N TRP A 484 14.10 -24.66 -0.32
CA TRP A 484 14.26 -25.97 0.29
C TRP A 484 14.20 -25.93 1.82
N ARG A 485 14.82 -24.92 2.44
CA ARG A 485 14.80 -24.72 3.89
C ARG A 485 13.40 -24.36 4.40
N ASN A 486 12.69 -23.47 3.72
CA ASN A 486 11.32 -23.08 4.09
C ASN A 486 10.33 -24.25 3.96
N ILE A 487 10.41 -25.03 2.87
CA ILE A 487 9.65 -26.27 2.68
C ILE A 487 9.96 -27.28 3.79
N SER A 488 11.25 -27.43 4.14
CA SER A 488 11.69 -28.36 5.19
C SER A 488 11.17 -27.97 6.58
N ALA A 489 10.98 -26.68 6.85
CA ALA A 489 10.37 -26.14 8.06
C ALA A 489 8.85 -26.34 8.07
N MET A 490 8.16 -26.10 6.94
CA MET A 490 6.73 -26.39 6.80
C MET A 490 6.44 -27.88 7.03
N ALA A 491 7.27 -28.76 6.46
CA ALA A 491 7.14 -30.21 6.65
C ALA A 491 7.25 -30.62 8.11
N LEU A 492 8.07 -29.92 8.92
CA LEU A 492 8.19 -30.15 10.36
C LEU A 492 6.90 -29.75 11.10
N ILE A 493 6.41 -28.53 10.88
CA ILE A 493 5.18 -27.99 11.51
C ILE A 493 3.96 -28.86 11.17
N LEU A 494 3.81 -29.27 9.91
CA LEU A 494 2.73 -30.17 9.47
C LEU A 494 2.87 -31.56 10.10
N SER A 495 4.10 -32.08 10.22
CA SER A 495 4.31 -33.41 10.81
C SER A 495 3.98 -33.47 12.30
N GLU A 496 4.14 -32.37 13.04
CA GLU A 496 3.76 -32.28 14.45
C GLU A 496 2.24 -32.27 14.62
N HIS A 497 1.53 -31.56 13.73
CA HIS A 497 0.06 -31.51 13.77
C HIS A 497 -0.60 -32.80 13.28
N LEU A 498 -0.05 -33.45 12.25
CA LEU A 498 -0.57 -34.71 11.69
C LEU A 498 -0.10 -35.95 12.47
N GLY A 499 1.01 -35.84 13.20
CA GLY A 499 1.64 -36.91 13.96
C GLY A 499 1.32 -36.90 15.47
N GLY A 500 0.43 -36.02 15.93
CA GLY A 500 0.03 -35.91 17.34
C GLY A 500 -0.63 -37.17 17.92
N ALA A 501 -0.88 -37.17 19.24
CA ALA A 501 -1.12 -38.32 20.14
C ALA A 501 -2.20 -39.38 19.77
N GLY A 502 -2.87 -39.29 18.61
CA GLY A 502 -3.80 -40.29 18.08
C GLY A 502 -3.42 -40.88 16.71
N SER A 503 -2.28 -40.50 16.13
CA SER A 503 -1.85 -40.95 14.79
C SER A 503 -1.11 -42.30 14.83
N ARG A 504 -1.44 -43.21 13.90
CA ARG A 504 -0.75 -44.51 13.73
C ARG A 504 0.62 -44.39 13.06
N VAL A 505 0.98 -43.21 12.54
CA VAL A 505 2.20 -43.00 11.75
C VAL A 505 3.12 -42.02 12.49
N PRO A 506 4.39 -42.37 12.75
CA PRO A 506 5.32 -41.47 13.43
C PRO A 506 5.58 -40.20 12.61
N ALA A 507 5.62 -39.05 13.29
CA ALA A 507 5.83 -37.73 12.67
C ALA A 507 7.07 -37.68 11.74
N ARG A 508 8.15 -38.41 12.08
CA ARG A 508 9.36 -38.50 11.25
C ARG A 508 9.11 -39.08 9.85
N VAL A 509 8.20 -40.04 9.70
CA VAL A 509 7.87 -40.66 8.41
C VAL A 509 7.01 -39.71 7.56
N ILE A 510 6.10 -38.97 8.20
CA ILE A 510 5.31 -37.93 7.53
C ILE A 510 6.23 -36.80 7.05
N GLN A 511 7.20 -36.38 7.88
CA GLN A 511 8.17 -35.36 7.54
C GLN A 511 9.06 -35.75 6.35
N THR A 512 9.61 -36.96 6.34
CA THR A 512 10.45 -37.44 5.22
C THR A 512 9.65 -37.61 3.94
N ALA A 513 8.42 -38.11 4.01
CA ALA A 513 7.53 -38.20 2.86
C ALA A 513 7.20 -36.82 2.27
N LEU A 514 6.85 -35.84 3.11
CA LEU A 514 6.59 -34.46 2.67
C LEU A 514 7.81 -33.82 2.01
N ARG A 515 9.02 -34.02 2.56
CA ARG A 515 10.27 -33.52 1.96
C ARG A 515 10.58 -34.19 0.62
N ALA A 516 10.36 -35.50 0.50
CA ALA A 516 10.57 -36.22 -0.75
C ALA A 516 9.61 -35.74 -1.85
N ILE A 517 8.31 -35.57 -1.52
CA ILE A 517 7.31 -35.03 -2.45
C ILE A 517 7.71 -33.62 -2.91
N ALA A 518 8.14 -32.76 -1.98
CA ALA A 518 8.55 -31.41 -2.32
C ALA A 518 9.85 -31.36 -3.15
N LEU A 519 10.79 -32.27 -2.92
CA LEU A 519 12.01 -32.41 -3.74
C LEU A 519 11.66 -32.80 -5.18
N ILE A 520 10.76 -33.77 -5.35
CA ILE A 520 10.27 -34.20 -6.67
C ILE A 520 9.57 -33.05 -7.38
N GLY A 521 8.71 -32.31 -6.66
CA GLY A 521 8.04 -31.13 -7.19
C GLY A 521 9.01 -30.03 -7.63
N LEU A 522 10.04 -29.74 -6.83
CA LEU A 522 11.07 -28.74 -7.15
C LEU A 522 11.93 -29.17 -8.34
N ALA A 523 12.30 -30.45 -8.43
CA ALA A 523 13.03 -31.01 -9.58
C ALA A 523 12.20 -30.94 -10.88
N TYR A 524 10.91 -31.29 -10.80
CA TYR A 524 9.98 -31.18 -11.93
C TYR A 524 9.81 -29.72 -12.39
N TRP A 525 9.67 -28.80 -11.44
CA TRP A 525 9.55 -27.37 -11.72
C TRP A 525 10.80 -26.79 -12.40
N PHE A 526 12.01 -27.16 -11.96
CA PHE A 526 13.25 -26.77 -12.65
C PHE A 526 13.34 -27.35 -14.06
N TYR A 527 12.99 -28.63 -14.22
CA TYR A 527 12.97 -29.30 -15.53
C TYR A 527 12.03 -28.60 -16.52
N ALA A 528 10.88 -28.11 -16.06
CA ALA A 528 9.89 -27.43 -16.90
C ALA A 528 10.32 -26.03 -17.36
N ILE A 529 11.18 -25.34 -16.60
CA ILE A 529 11.54 -23.94 -16.84
C ILE A 529 12.91 -23.80 -17.51
N LEU A 530 13.85 -24.70 -17.22
CA LEU A 530 15.17 -24.64 -17.83
C LEU A 530 15.06 -24.85 -19.35
N PRO A 531 15.70 -23.99 -20.18
CA PRO A 531 15.73 -24.19 -21.62
C PRO A 531 16.70 -25.34 -21.94
N ILE A 532 16.27 -26.58 -21.70
CA ILE A 532 17.14 -27.76 -21.78
C ILE A 532 17.65 -28.02 -23.20
N GLN A 533 16.97 -27.45 -24.19
CA GLN A 533 17.28 -27.61 -25.61
C GLN A 533 18.39 -26.67 -26.10
N SER A 534 18.79 -25.65 -25.33
CA SER A 534 19.80 -24.66 -25.79
C SER A 534 21.25 -25.03 -25.46
N LEU A 535 21.49 -26.03 -24.60
CA LEU A 535 22.84 -26.44 -24.18
C LEU A 535 23.18 -27.84 -24.73
N PRO A 536 24.36 -28.03 -25.36
CA PRO A 536 24.81 -29.37 -25.76
C PRO A 536 25.05 -30.23 -24.51
N GLY A 537 24.93 -31.56 -24.63
CA GLY A 537 24.87 -32.49 -23.48
C GLY A 537 26.04 -32.40 -22.48
N TRP A 538 27.22 -31.93 -22.89
CA TRP A 538 28.39 -31.70 -22.05
C TRP A 538 28.34 -30.37 -21.27
N GLY A 539 27.55 -29.40 -21.72
CA GLY A 539 27.31 -28.12 -21.05
C GLY A 539 26.66 -28.27 -19.67
N TRP A 540 25.84 -29.32 -19.49
CA TRP A 540 25.27 -29.70 -18.19
C TRP A 540 26.34 -30.13 -17.19
N GLY A 541 27.37 -30.84 -17.64
CA GLY A 541 28.49 -31.26 -16.79
C GLY A 541 29.32 -30.07 -16.30
N ILE A 542 29.57 -29.09 -17.18
CA ILE A 542 30.30 -27.86 -16.84
C ILE A 542 29.47 -26.99 -15.90
N MET A 543 28.16 -26.86 -16.13
CA MET A 543 27.21 -26.19 -15.24
C MET A 543 27.15 -26.83 -13.85
N ALA A 544 27.05 -28.16 -13.78
CA ALA A 544 27.03 -28.89 -12.51
C ALA A 544 28.35 -28.74 -11.75
N ALA A 545 29.49 -28.83 -12.46
CA ALA A 545 30.81 -28.59 -11.87
C ALA A 545 30.98 -27.14 -11.38
N GLY A 546 30.50 -26.15 -12.14
CA GLY A 546 30.52 -24.74 -11.75
C GLY A 546 29.62 -24.45 -10.54
N THR A 547 28.44 -25.05 -10.50
CA THR A 547 27.53 -24.93 -9.36
C THR A 547 28.11 -25.60 -8.11
N LEU A 548 28.70 -26.79 -8.24
CA LEU A 548 29.42 -27.48 -7.17
C LEU A 548 30.61 -26.65 -6.67
N PHE A 549 31.37 -26.04 -7.58
CA PHE A 549 32.48 -25.15 -7.24
C PHE A 549 32.00 -23.94 -6.44
N VAL A 550 30.91 -23.29 -6.85
CA VAL A 550 30.32 -22.16 -6.10
C VAL A 550 29.81 -22.61 -4.73
N ILE A 551 29.14 -23.75 -4.62
CA ILE A 551 28.68 -24.30 -3.33
C ILE A 551 29.87 -24.55 -2.40
N VAL A 552 30.92 -25.22 -2.87
CA VAL A 552 32.06 -25.60 -2.04
C VAL A 552 32.88 -24.37 -1.64
N PHE A 553 33.22 -23.51 -2.59
CA PHE A 553 34.15 -22.39 -2.38
C PHE A 553 33.49 -21.17 -1.72
N PHE A 554 32.21 -20.95 -1.95
CA PHE A 554 31.47 -19.82 -1.39
C PHE A 554 30.47 -20.21 -0.31
N SER A 555 30.40 -21.47 0.16
CA SER A 555 29.48 -21.94 1.21
C SER A 555 29.31 -20.97 2.39
N ASN A 556 30.41 -20.52 3.00
CA ASN A 556 30.37 -19.58 4.13
C ASN A 556 29.85 -18.19 3.74
N LYS A 557 30.18 -17.73 2.52
CA LYS A 557 29.70 -16.46 1.98
C LYS A 557 28.23 -16.57 1.55
N LEU A 558 27.80 -17.70 1.00
CA LEU A 558 26.43 -17.98 0.61
C LEU A 558 25.50 -17.93 1.81
N ILE A 559 25.92 -18.48 2.95
CA ILE A 559 25.16 -18.42 4.21
C ILE A 559 25.02 -16.95 4.68
N TYR A 560 26.09 -16.15 4.59
CA TYR A 560 26.05 -14.72 4.92
C TYR A 560 25.18 -13.90 3.94
N TRP A 561 25.29 -14.16 2.64
CA TRP A 561 24.47 -13.51 1.63
C TRP A 561 23.00 -13.90 1.78
N HIS A 562 22.73 -15.17 2.09
CA HIS A 562 21.41 -15.69 2.40
C HIS A 562 20.85 -15.06 3.68
N SER A 563 21.62 -14.95 4.77
CA SER A 563 21.13 -14.29 6.00
C SER A 563 20.87 -12.80 5.78
N THR A 564 21.69 -12.12 4.98
CA THR A 564 21.46 -10.72 4.56
C THR A 564 20.25 -10.59 3.63
N TRP A 565 20.01 -11.59 2.78
CA TRP A 565 18.89 -11.63 1.84
C TRP A 565 17.56 -11.86 2.56
N GLU A 566 17.54 -12.85 3.45
CA GLU A 566 16.43 -13.13 4.35
C GLU A 566 16.18 -11.96 5.28
N SER A 567 17.21 -11.33 5.85
CA SER A 567 17.03 -10.16 6.70
C SER A 567 16.48 -8.95 5.93
N SER A 568 16.93 -8.70 4.69
CA SER A 568 16.40 -7.60 3.87
C SER A 568 14.94 -7.83 3.47
N LEU A 569 14.58 -9.05 3.10
CA LEU A 569 13.18 -9.40 2.82
C LEU A 569 12.31 -9.36 4.07
N GLN A 570 12.84 -9.80 5.23
CA GLN A 570 12.15 -9.70 6.51
C GLN A 570 12.02 -8.26 6.98
N GLU A 571 13.01 -7.41 6.78
CA GLU A 571 12.98 -5.98 7.13
C GLU A 571 11.89 -5.27 6.34
N VAL A 572 11.81 -5.49 5.01
CA VAL A 572 10.75 -4.93 4.14
C VAL A 572 9.36 -5.48 4.48
N LEU A 573 9.24 -6.77 4.84
CA LEU A 573 7.95 -7.40 5.13
C LEU A 573 7.48 -7.25 6.60
N ALA A 574 8.39 -6.98 7.55
CA ALA A 574 8.12 -7.00 8.99
C ALA A 574 8.19 -5.62 9.67
N GLU A 575 8.41 -4.52 8.92
CA GLU A 575 8.66 -3.19 9.48
C GLU A 575 7.51 -2.60 10.32
N ASP A 576 6.33 -3.22 10.33
CA ASP A 576 5.24 -2.83 11.25
C ASP A 576 5.10 -3.70 12.50
N SER A 577 5.69 -4.90 12.53
CA SER A 577 5.40 -5.88 13.60
C SER A 577 6.55 -6.12 14.55
N ARG A 578 7.82 -6.19 14.09
CA ARG A 578 8.92 -6.68 14.96
C ARG A 578 9.53 -5.63 15.90
N GLU A 579 9.99 -4.48 15.39
CA GLU A 579 10.51 -3.39 16.25
C GLU A 579 9.42 -2.88 17.20
N LEU A 580 8.20 -2.71 16.69
CA LEU A 580 7.02 -2.41 17.51
C LEU A 580 6.74 -3.52 18.54
N SER A 581 6.85 -4.81 18.21
CA SER A 581 6.61 -5.90 19.18
C SER A 581 7.67 -5.98 20.27
N GLN A 582 8.96 -5.80 19.97
CA GLN A 582 10.02 -5.82 20.99
C GLN A 582 9.94 -4.61 21.91
N VAL A 583 9.78 -3.42 21.33
CA VAL A 583 9.58 -2.19 22.12
C VAL A 583 8.28 -2.26 22.94
N ARG A 584 7.21 -2.89 22.42
CA ARG A 584 5.99 -3.16 23.19
C ARG A 584 6.19 -4.20 24.27
N ALA A 585 6.96 -5.26 24.03
CA ALA A 585 7.24 -6.29 25.03
C ALA A 585 8.05 -5.73 26.20
N GLU A 586 9.07 -4.91 25.91
CA GLU A 586 9.85 -4.19 26.92
C GLU A 586 8.98 -3.16 27.68
N ALA A 587 8.15 -2.39 26.96
CA ALA A 587 7.20 -1.47 27.57
C ALA A 587 6.15 -2.18 28.44
N ARG A 588 5.68 -3.37 28.04
CA ARG A 588 4.75 -4.20 28.83
C ARG A 588 5.41 -4.78 30.08
N ALA A 589 6.65 -5.25 29.99
CA ALA A 589 7.40 -5.71 31.16
C ALA A 589 7.61 -4.58 32.19
N ALA A 590 7.94 -3.37 31.71
CA ALA A 590 8.02 -2.18 32.55
C ALA A 590 6.64 -1.77 33.12
N MET A 591 5.58 -1.90 32.32
CA MET A 591 4.20 -1.60 32.73
C MET A 591 3.72 -2.53 33.85
N GLY A 592 3.97 -3.84 33.76
CA GLY A 592 3.63 -4.82 34.81
C GLY A 592 4.32 -4.52 36.13
N GLN A 593 5.64 -4.24 36.10
CA GLN A 593 6.40 -3.85 37.29
C GLN A 593 5.87 -2.56 37.94
N ASN A 594 5.50 -1.57 37.12
CA ASN A 594 4.91 -0.32 37.61
C ASN A 594 3.49 -0.54 38.19
N LEU A 595 2.66 -1.39 37.59
CA LEU A 595 1.31 -1.70 38.09
C LEU A 595 1.34 -2.38 39.46
N GLU A 596 2.20 -3.40 39.63
CA GLU A 596 2.42 -4.05 40.92
C GLU A 596 2.97 -3.06 41.95
N THR A 597 3.97 -2.25 41.55
CA THR A 597 4.56 -1.25 42.43
C THR A 597 3.49 -0.30 42.95
N TRP A 598 2.55 0.15 42.12
CA TRP A 598 1.52 1.13 42.46
C TRP A 598 0.18 0.55 42.95
N GLN A 599 0.05 -0.78 43.05
CA GLN A 599 -1.20 -1.50 43.38
C GLN A 599 -2.36 -1.09 42.46
N LEU A 600 -2.10 -1.06 41.16
CA LEU A 600 -3.06 -0.73 40.12
C LEU A 600 -3.33 -1.96 39.25
N GLU A 601 -4.57 -2.11 38.82
CA GLU A 601 -5.01 -3.17 37.91
C GLU A 601 -5.43 -2.57 36.57
N LEU A 602 -5.41 -3.41 35.55
CA LEU A 602 -5.93 -3.11 34.22
C LEU A 602 -7.14 -4.00 33.97
N GLU A 603 -8.22 -3.40 33.50
CA GLU A 603 -9.36 -4.17 33.00
C GLU A 603 -9.87 -3.59 31.68
N GLU A 604 -10.30 -4.50 30.81
CA GLU A 604 -10.85 -4.16 29.50
C GLU A 604 -12.38 -4.08 29.54
N CYS A 605 -12.93 -3.09 28.85
CA CYS A 605 -14.36 -2.89 28.75
C CYS A 605 -14.76 -2.55 27.31
N ILE A 606 -15.71 -3.29 26.75
CA ILE A 606 -16.26 -3.03 25.42
C ILE A 606 -17.53 -2.19 25.55
N VAL A 607 -17.64 -1.10 24.77
CA VAL A 607 -18.84 -0.27 24.75
C VAL A 607 -19.99 -1.04 24.06
N PRO A 608 -21.08 -1.38 24.79
CA PRO A 608 -22.12 -2.27 24.28
C PRO A 608 -23.03 -1.60 23.25
N ASP A 609 -23.62 -2.43 22.37
CA ASP A 609 -24.62 -2.04 21.36
C ASP A 609 -25.93 -1.59 22.04
N GLY A 610 -26.04 -0.29 22.32
CA GLY A 610 -27.18 0.32 23.04
C GLY A 610 -26.79 1.33 24.12
N ALA A 611 -25.50 1.55 24.35
CA ALA A 611 -25.00 2.51 25.32
C ALA A 611 -25.58 3.94 25.12
N HIS A 612 -26.33 4.44 26.11
CA HIS A 612 -26.88 5.81 26.13
C HIS A 612 -25.82 6.93 26.13
N TYR A 613 -24.55 6.57 26.31
CA TYR A 613 -23.39 7.47 26.32
C TYR A 613 -22.57 7.43 25.02
N ALA A 614 -22.94 6.63 24.03
CA ALA A 614 -22.30 6.64 22.72
C ALA A 614 -22.41 8.03 22.05
N GLY A 615 -21.30 8.53 21.52
CA GLY A 615 -21.17 9.85 20.90
C GLY A 615 -20.85 11.00 21.87
N LYS A 616 -20.84 10.76 23.19
CA LYS A 616 -20.39 11.74 24.20
C LYS A 616 -18.87 11.81 24.28
N SER A 617 -18.33 12.99 24.64
CA SER A 617 -16.89 13.14 24.85
C SER A 617 -16.44 12.62 26.21
N LEU A 618 -15.17 12.26 26.34
CA LEU A 618 -14.57 11.85 27.61
C LEU A 618 -14.73 12.92 28.71
N THR A 619 -14.77 14.21 28.35
CA THR A 619 -15.09 15.31 29.27
C THR A 619 -16.52 15.28 29.78
N GLU A 620 -17.50 14.99 28.92
CA GLU A 620 -18.91 14.90 29.31
C GLU A 620 -19.16 13.67 30.20
N LEU A 621 -18.39 12.61 30.00
CA LEU A 621 -18.50 11.38 30.79
C LEU A 621 -17.81 11.49 32.15
N ALA A 622 -16.77 12.32 32.26
CA ALA A 622 -16.04 12.61 33.50
C ALA A 622 -15.65 11.35 34.31
N ILE A 623 -15.31 10.26 33.61
CA ILE A 623 -15.02 8.94 34.21
C ILE A 623 -13.97 9.03 35.34
N PRO A 624 -12.84 9.75 35.17
CA PRO A 624 -11.85 9.89 36.25
C PRO A 624 -12.37 10.60 37.50
N ALA A 625 -13.25 11.59 37.34
CA ALA A 625 -13.82 12.34 38.47
C ALA A 625 -14.96 11.58 39.16
N ARG A 626 -15.68 10.71 38.42
CA ARG A 626 -16.82 9.94 38.94
C ARG A 626 -16.41 8.63 39.62
N PHE A 627 -15.44 7.92 39.05
CA PHE A 627 -15.12 6.54 39.46
C PHE A 627 -13.70 6.38 39.97
N GLY A 628 -12.84 7.40 39.82
CA GLY A 628 -11.44 7.32 40.26
C GLY A 628 -10.53 6.48 39.36
N CYS A 629 -11.04 5.96 38.24
CA CYS A 629 -10.27 5.21 37.25
C CYS A 629 -9.99 6.05 35.99
N SER A 630 -8.90 5.74 35.30
CA SER A 630 -8.51 6.42 34.06
C SER A 630 -8.64 5.49 32.87
N ILE A 631 -9.05 6.04 31.73
CA ILE A 631 -8.94 5.32 30.46
C ILE A 631 -7.50 5.49 29.97
N LEU A 632 -6.82 4.37 29.72
CA LEU A 632 -5.44 4.33 29.23
C LEU A 632 -5.43 4.33 27.69
N GLU A 633 -6.26 3.48 27.08
CA GLU A 633 -6.37 3.33 25.63
C GLU A 633 -7.82 3.15 25.19
N ILE A 634 -8.08 3.60 23.95
CA ILE A 634 -9.32 3.33 23.24
C ILE A 634 -8.93 2.66 21.94
N GLU A 635 -9.32 1.41 21.76
CA GLU A 635 -9.16 0.68 20.51
C GLU A 635 -10.46 0.76 19.71
N ARG A 636 -10.33 1.15 18.43
CA ARG A 636 -11.43 1.21 17.48
C ARG A 636 -11.06 0.48 16.21
N ASN A 637 -11.74 -0.63 15.94
CA ASN A 637 -11.48 -1.50 14.78
C ASN A 637 -10.00 -1.95 14.71
N GLU A 638 -9.46 -2.55 15.77
CA GLU A 638 -8.07 -3.07 15.78
C GLU A 638 -7.00 -1.97 15.61
N ARG A 639 -7.37 -0.71 15.87
CA ARG A 639 -6.45 0.44 15.87
C ARG A 639 -6.58 1.23 17.17
N VAL A 640 -5.46 1.45 17.84
CA VAL A 640 -5.38 2.32 19.00
C VAL A 640 -5.59 3.77 18.57
N VAL A 641 -6.61 4.41 19.14
CA VAL A 641 -6.90 5.83 18.93
C VAL A 641 -5.99 6.62 19.88
N ALA A 642 -5.02 7.35 19.33
CA ALA A 642 -4.18 8.25 20.12
C ALA A 642 -5.06 9.23 20.88
N MET A 643 -5.00 9.19 22.22
CA MET A 643 -5.81 10.02 23.12
C MET A 643 -5.34 11.47 23.12
N THR A 644 -5.50 12.14 21.98
CA THR A 644 -5.16 13.54 21.78
C THR A 644 -6.32 14.42 22.25
N GLY A 645 -6.40 14.59 23.56
CA GLY A 645 -7.19 15.65 24.19
C GLY A 645 -8.60 15.27 24.68
N ALA A 646 -9.12 16.12 25.54
CA ALA A 646 -10.36 15.94 26.32
C ALA A 646 -11.65 15.83 25.46
N SER A 647 -11.55 16.03 24.13
CA SER A 647 -12.66 16.02 23.17
C SER A 647 -12.92 14.67 22.48
N VAL A 648 -12.12 13.64 22.76
CA VAL A 648 -12.32 12.30 22.18
C VAL A 648 -13.69 11.77 22.57
N ARG A 649 -14.45 11.25 21.59
CA ARG A 649 -15.80 10.68 21.76
C ARG A 649 -15.75 9.16 21.71
N LEU A 650 -16.53 8.52 22.58
CA LEU A 650 -16.72 7.08 22.61
C LEU A 650 -17.80 6.67 21.60
N TYR A 651 -17.57 5.62 20.82
CA TYR A 651 -18.54 5.05 19.89
C TYR A 651 -18.85 3.59 20.27
N LEU A 652 -19.95 3.07 19.72
CA LEU A 652 -20.36 1.68 19.93
C LEU A 652 -19.27 0.72 19.41
N GLY A 653 -18.94 -0.29 20.20
CA GLY A 653 -17.88 -1.26 19.88
C GLY A 653 -16.44 -0.77 20.11
N ASP A 654 -16.23 0.43 20.67
CA ASP A 654 -14.90 0.83 21.16
C ASP A 654 -14.49 -0.10 22.32
N LYS A 655 -13.26 -0.63 22.29
CA LYS A 655 -12.67 -1.33 23.45
C LYS A 655 -11.88 -0.32 24.27
N LEU A 656 -12.10 -0.31 25.57
CA LEU A 656 -11.49 0.62 26.51
C LEU A 656 -10.59 -0.14 27.45
N LEU A 657 -9.34 0.28 27.57
CA LEU A 657 -8.45 -0.21 28.61
C LEU A 657 -8.49 0.76 29.79
N LEU A 658 -8.94 0.29 30.94
CA LEU A 658 -9.08 1.08 32.17
C LEU A 658 -7.96 0.75 33.14
N ILE A 659 -7.46 1.77 33.85
CA ILE A 659 -6.48 1.63 34.94
C ILE A 659 -7.05 2.22 36.23
N GLY A 660 -6.93 1.49 37.33
CA GLY A 660 -7.45 1.89 38.64
C GLY A 660 -7.24 0.82 39.71
N ARG A 661 -7.79 1.03 40.91
CA ARG A 661 -7.89 -0.05 41.91
C ARG A 661 -9.09 -0.95 41.59
N GLU A 662 -9.05 -2.21 42.00
CA GLU A 662 -10.10 -3.22 41.78
C GLU A 662 -11.53 -2.67 42.02
N ALA A 663 -11.78 -2.05 43.18
CA ALA A 663 -13.09 -1.49 43.52
C ALA A 663 -13.55 -0.31 42.62
N GLN A 664 -12.61 0.45 42.05
CA GLN A 664 -12.89 1.56 41.14
C GLN A 664 -13.19 1.07 39.73
N LEU A 665 -12.46 0.05 39.27
CA LEU A 665 -12.65 -0.60 37.99
C LEU A 665 -14.02 -1.28 37.93
N ALA A 666 -14.36 -2.06 38.96
CA ALA A 666 -15.66 -2.71 39.06
C ALA A 666 -16.84 -1.72 38.97
N ALA A 667 -16.73 -0.55 39.64
CA ALA A 667 -17.75 0.49 39.59
C ALA A 667 -17.86 1.15 38.20
N ALA A 668 -16.74 1.40 37.54
CA ALA A 668 -16.70 2.01 36.22
C ALA A 668 -17.20 1.06 35.13
N ILE A 669 -16.78 -0.20 35.17
CA ILE A 669 -17.22 -1.24 34.24
C ILE A 669 -18.71 -1.50 34.44
N GLY A 670 -19.20 -1.57 35.67
CA GLY A 670 -20.63 -1.67 35.95
C GLY A 670 -21.45 -0.55 35.30
N PHE A 671 -20.93 0.69 35.26
CA PHE A 671 -21.57 1.81 34.56
C PHE A 671 -21.43 1.72 33.03
N LEU A 672 -20.25 1.34 32.54
CA LEU A 672 -19.93 1.23 31.11
C LEU A 672 -20.49 -0.04 30.43
N SER A 673 -21.00 -0.99 31.21
CA SER A 673 -21.64 -2.22 30.73
C SER A 673 -23.14 -2.29 31.06
N ALA A 674 -23.71 -1.30 31.76
CA ALA A 674 -25.14 -1.22 32.09
C ALA A 674 -25.99 -1.10 30.81
N GLY A 675 -26.36 -2.24 30.24
CA GLY A 675 -27.12 -2.37 28.98
C GLY A 675 -26.84 -3.66 28.19
N GLY A 676 -25.80 -4.43 28.53
CA GLY A 676 -25.47 -5.72 27.90
C GLY A 676 -24.45 -6.50 28.74
N ALA A 677 -24.50 -7.84 28.68
CA ALA A 677 -23.68 -8.70 29.52
C ALA A 677 -22.17 -8.39 29.39
N PRO A 678 -21.39 -8.46 30.49
CA PRO A 678 -19.94 -8.37 30.41
C PRO A 678 -19.43 -9.48 29.49
N ALA A 679 -18.62 -9.13 28.49
CA ALA A 679 -17.93 -10.11 27.67
C ALA A 679 -17.01 -10.93 28.59
N ALA A 680 -17.05 -12.26 28.44
CA ALA A 680 -16.21 -13.18 29.21
C ALA A 680 -14.74 -12.81 29.06
N ASN A 681 -14.02 -12.87 30.18
CA ASN A 681 -12.60 -12.58 30.33
C ASN A 681 -11.77 -13.29 29.21
N PRO A 682 -11.26 -12.58 28.19
CA PRO A 682 -10.43 -13.18 27.16
C PRO A 682 -8.99 -13.22 27.67
N ALA A 683 -8.71 -14.10 28.62
CA ALA A 683 -7.37 -14.29 29.19
C ALA A 683 -6.36 -14.93 28.20
N ASP A 684 -6.68 -15.03 26.90
CA ASP A 684 -5.87 -15.75 25.90
C ASP A 684 -5.56 -14.95 24.61
N ASP A 685 -6.02 -13.70 24.47
CA ASP A 685 -5.66 -12.80 23.34
C ASP A 685 -4.78 -11.63 23.84
N GLU A 686 -3.62 -11.96 24.42
CA GLU A 686 -2.67 -11.03 25.08
C GLU A 686 -1.99 -9.97 24.16
N ASP A 687 -2.47 -9.78 22.92
CA ASP A 687 -1.81 -9.00 21.87
C ASP A 687 -2.50 -7.69 21.46
N GLU A 688 -3.70 -7.35 21.97
CA GLU A 688 -4.52 -6.27 21.37
C GLU A 688 -4.28 -4.84 21.90
N PHE A 689 -3.81 -4.64 23.14
CA PHE A 689 -3.52 -3.29 23.69
C PHE A 689 -2.01 -2.99 23.77
N GLY A 690 -1.55 -1.82 23.32
CA GLY A 690 -0.10 -1.57 23.21
C GLY A 690 0.35 -0.25 22.59
N GLY A 691 -0.39 0.84 22.81
CA GLY A 691 -0.02 2.20 22.39
C GLY A 691 0.55 3.10 23.49
N ALA A 692 0.16 2.90 24.75
CA ALA A 692 0.49 3.74 25.89
C ALA A 692 1.51 3.05 26.81
N VAL A 693 2.58 3.78 27.13
CA VAL A 693 3.65 3.32 28.04
C VAL A 693 3.43 3.96 29.41
N LEU A 694 3.57 3.15 30.46
CA LEU A 694 3.60 3.59 31.86
C LEU A 694 5.04 3.68 32.33
N GLU A 695 5.48 4.88 32.69
CA GLU A 695 6.82 5.14 33.21
C GLU A 695 6.75 5.84 34.56
N THR A 696 7.54 5.39 35.53
CA THR A 696 7.73 6.11 36.79
C THR A 696 8.93 7.06 36.64
N PHE A 697 8.70 8.35 36.80
CA PHE A 697 9.71 9.40 36.69
C PHE A 697 9.84 10.18 38.00
N THR A 698 11.03 10.22 38.59
CA THR A 698 11.28 10.98 39.83
C THR A 698 11.64 12.43 39.51
N MET A 699 10.94 13.38 40.13
CA MET A 699 11.17 14.81 39.94
C MET A 699 12.53 15.25 40.47
N PRO A 700 13.42 15.83 39.62
CA PRO A 700 14.72 16.34 40.06
C PRO A 700 14.58 17.49 41.05
N ALA A 701 15.47 17.55 42.05
CA ALA A 701 15.43 18.56 43.10
C ALA A 701 15.62 20.01 42.62
N GLN A 702 16.20 20.21 41.43
CA GLN A 702 16.46 21.52 40.82
C GLN A 702 15.51 21.85 39.66
N SER A 703 14.42 21.09 39.48
CA SER A 703 13.49 21.32 38.37
C SER A 703 12.75 22.66 38.53
N PRO A 704 12.69 23.52 37.49
CA PRO A 704 11.96 24.79 37.50
C PRO A 704 10.43 24.61 37.55
N ARG A 705 9.94 23.35 37.55
CA ARG A 705 8.53 22.98 37.55
C ARG A 705 8.00 22.59 38.94
N THR A 706 8.89 22.53 39.95
CA THR A 706 8.52 22.25 41.34
C THR A 706 7.87 23.48 42.00
N GLY A 707 6.89 23.27 42.87
CA GLY A 707 6.13 24.32 43.56
C GLY A 707 4.95 24.90 42.77
N GLN A 708 4.72 24.46 41.52
CA GLN A 708 3.57 24.87 40.69
C GLN A 708 2.47 23.81 40.73
N THR A 709 1.21 24.26 40.56
CA THR A 709 0.07 23.35 40.47
C THR A 709 0.00 22.64 39.11
N LEU A 710 -0.60 21.45 39.06
CA LEU A 710 -0.83 20.73 37.80
C LEU A 710 -1.66 21.54 36.79
N ALA A 711 -2.60 22.38 37.27
CA ALA A 711 -3.36 23.31 36.45
C ALA A 711 -2.49 24.37 35.75
N GLU A 712 -1.51 24.93 36.44
CA GLU A 712 -0.58 25.94 35.91
C GLU A 712 0.41 25.32 34.92
N LEU A 713 0.87 24.11 35.21
CA LEU A 713 1.85 23.42 34.39
C LEU A 713 1.28 23.03 33.01
N GLN A 714 -0.03 22.71 32.94
CA GLN A 714 -0.73 22.24 31.74
C GLN A 714 0.02 21.10 31.02
N VAL A 715 0.53 20.14 31.79
CA VAL A 715 1.44 19.05 31.34
C VAL A 715 0.92 18.37 30.08
N ALA A 716 -0.31 17.84 30.11
CA ALA A 716 -0.91 17.14 28.98
C ALA A 716 -1.01 17.98 27.70
N ARG A 717 -1.16 19.31 27.82
CA ARG A 717 -1.22 20.22 26.66
C ARG A 717 0.16 20.51 26.07
N LYS A 718 1.20 20.52 26.89
CA LYS A 718 2.57 20.87 26.49
C LYS A 718 3.39 19.66 26.03
N THR A 719 3.18 18.50 26.63
CA THR A 719 4.00 17.29 26.40
C THR A 719 3.21 16.12 25.83
N GLY A 720 1.87 16.18 25.85
CA GLY A 720 1.01 15.04 25.50
C GLY A 720 0.87 13.99 26.61
N VAL A 721 1.71 14.06 27.65
CA VAL A 721 1.75 13.09 28.76
C VAL A 721 0.73 13.40 29.83
N ARG A 722 0.08 12.37 30.37
CA ARG A 722 -0.79 12.48 31.55
C ARG A 722 -0.09 11.93 32.79
N ILE A 723 -0.29 12.60 33.92
CA ILE A 723 0.20 12.12 35.22
C ILE A 723 -0.93 11.29 35.84
N ALA A 724 -0.75 9.97 35.93
CA ALA A 724 -1.71 9.04 36.51
C ALA A 724 -1.57 8.93 38.04
N GLY A 725 -0.40 9.27 38.59
CA GLY A 725 -0.18 9.25 40.04
C GLY A 725 1.04 10.05 40.48
N ILE A 726 1.04 10.45 41.75
CA ILE A 726 2.15 11.12 42.44
C ILE A 726 2.46 10.32 43.70
N GLN A 727 3.71 9.91 43.87
CA GLN A 727 4.23 9.27 45.06
C GLN A 727 5.08 10.28 45.82
N ARG A 728 4.68 10.58 47.06
CA ARG A 728 5.36 11.50 47.97
C ARG A 728 5.74 10.73 49.22
N GLY A 729 6.99 10.27 49.28
CA GLY A 729 7.43 9.33 50.31
C GLY A 729 6.61 8.04 50.26
N ASP A 730 5.94 7.71 51.36
CA ASP A 730 5.07 6.53 51.48
C ASP A 730 3.62 6.76 51.00
N GLU A 731 3.24 8.02 50.74
CA GLU A 731 1.89 8.36 50.28
C GLU A 731 1.80 8.32 48.76
N ARG A 732 0.74 7.68 48.24
CA ARG A 732 0.47 7.56 46.80
C ARG A 732 -0.88 8.17 46.44
N ILE A 733 -0.82 9.26 45.70
CA ILE A 733 -1.97 9.99 45.19
C ILE A 733 -2.26 9.49 43.77
N ILE A 734 -3.35 8.75 43.60
CA ILE A 734 -3.79 8.25 42.28
C ILE A 734 -4.78 9.26 41.69
N ASN A 735 -4.62 9.58 40.41
CA ASN A 735 -5.38 10.60 39.68
C ASN A 735 -5.37 11.97 40.39
N PRO A 736 -4.20 12.63 40.46
CA PRO A 736 -4.02 13.87 41.19
C PRO A 736 -4.93 14.98 40.66
N SER A 737 -5.51 15.75 41.58
CA SER A 737 -6.38 16.87 41.24
C SER A 737 -5.60 18.01 40.57
N SER A 738 -6.29 18.86 39.80
CA SER A 738 -5.66 20.00 39.13
C SER A 738 -5.01 21.01 40.10
N THR A 739 -5.41 20.99 41.38
CA THR A 739 -4.86 21.85 42.43
C THR A 739 -3.60 21.29 43.08
N GLU A 740 -3.20 20.06 42.78
CA GLU A 740 -2.00 19.49 43.40
C GLU A 740 -0.72 20.11 42.88
N THR A 741 0.23 20.30 43.80
CA THR A 741 1.55 20.88 43.53
C THR A 741 2.61 19.79 43.44
N LEU A 742 3.52 19.92 42.45
CA LEU A 742 4.68 19.03 42.29
C LEU A 742 5.80 19.43 43.26
N GLN A 743 6.28 18.49 44.06
CA GLN A 743 7.38 18.70 45.01
C GLN A 743 8.70 18.07 44.52
N PRO A 744 9.85 18.59 44.98
CA PRO A 744 11.15 17.95 44.77
C PRO A 744 11.15 16.50 45.28
N GLY A 745 11.56 15.54 44.44
CA GLY A 745 11.60 14.12 44.82
C GLY A 745 10.28 13.37 44.69
N ASP A 746 9.19 14.01 44.24
CA ASP A 746 7.93 13.30 43.93
C ASP A 746 8.17 12.28 42.80
N GLY A 747 7.71 11.04 42.98
CA GLY A 747 7.67 10.01 41.94
C GLY A 747 6.40 10.14 41.11
N LEU A 748 6.51 10.44 39.82
CA LEU A 748 5.37 10.63 38.91
C LEU A 748 5.13 9.38 38.09
N LEU A 749 3.92 8.83 38.16
CA LEU A 749 3.47 7.80 37.24
C LEU A 749 2.93 8.48 35.98
N LEU A 750 3.65 8.34 34.88
CA LEU A 750 3.37 8.98 33.59
C LEU A 750 2.73 8.00 32.62
N VAL A 751 1.75 8.48 31.87
CA VAL A 751 1.08 7.74 30.79
C VAL A 751 1.18 8.53 29.50
N GLY A 752 1.77 7.91 28.48
CA GLY A 752 1.90 8.51 27.14
C GLY A 752 2.65 7.59 26.18
N SER A 753 2.77 8.00 24.91
CA SER A 753 3.66 7.34 23.95
C SER A 753 5.12 7.59 24.30
N LEU A 754 6.04 6.74 23.78
CA LEU A 754 7.48 6.91 24.00
C LEU A 754 8.02 8.27 23.57
N VAL A 755 7.44 8.85 22.50
CA VAL A 755 7.81 10.18 22.01
C VAL A 755 7.36 11.25 23.01
N GLU A 756 6.13 11.16 23.51
CA GLU A 756 5.59 12.11 24.50
C GLU A 756 6.33 12.02 25.84
N LEU A 757 6.67 10.82 26.31
CA LEU A 757 7.47 10.63 27.52
C LEU A 757 8.86 11.26 27.40
N ARG A 758 9.51 11.14 26.24
CA ARG A 758 10.81 11.79 25.98
C ARG A 758 10.69 13.32 26.02
N VAL A 759 9.65 13.87 25.39
CA VAL A 759 9.34 15.31 25.44
C VAL A 759 9.06 15.76 26.88
N PHE A 760 8.37 14.94 27.68
CA PHE A 760 8.12 15.24 29.09
C PHE A 760 9.41 15.30 29.92
N ARG A 761 10.36 14.37 29.74
CA ARG A 761 11.64 14.40 30.46
C ARG A 761 12.41 15.70 30.21
N GLN A 762 12.52 16.11 28.93
CA GLN A 762 13.16 17.36 28.55
C GLN A 762 12.43 18.58 29.15
N TRP A 763 11.10 18.57 29.08
CA TRP A 763 10.26 19.63 29.64
C TRP A 763 10.36 19.74 31.17
N ALA A 764 10.46 18.60 31.87
CA ALA A 764 10.56 18.51 33.33
C ALA A 764 11.93 18.98 33.85
N VAL A 765 13.01 18.75 33.11
CA VAL A 765 14.36 19.20 33.47
C VAL A 765 14.63 20.66 33.09
N GLY A 766 13.91 21.20 32.09
CA GLY A 766 13.99 22.62 31.72
C GLY A 766 14.97 22.94 30.59
N GLU A 767 15.43 21.94 29.83
CA GLU A 767 16.25 22.15 28.64
C GLU A 767 15.38 22.62 27.47
N SER A 768 15.29 23.94 27.28
CA SER A 768 14.71 24.51 26.08
C SER A 768 15.70 24.40 24.91
N GLY A 769 15.53 23.35 24.10
CA GLY A 769 15.89 23.31 22.68
C GLY A 769 17.29 23.82 22.28
N LYS A 770 18.30 22.95 22.38
CA LYS A 770 19.38 22.85 21.40
C LYS A 770 19.71 21.38 21.18
N SER A 771 19.49 20.93 19.95
CA SER A 771 19.94 19.66 19.42
C SER A 771 21.48 19.57 19.48
N GLU A 772 21.99 18.64 20.27
CA GLU A 772 23.30 18.02 20.06
C GLU A 772 23.15 16.53 20.39
N GLU A 773 23.59 15.70 19.45
CA GLU A 773 23.59 14.25 19.53
C GLU A 773 24.41 13.80 20.75
N ALA A 774 23.73 13.26 21.77
CA ALA A 774 24.39 12.49 22.82
C ALA A 774 24.59 11.06 22.31
N GLU A 775 25.81 10.83 21.84
CA GLU A 775 26.49 9.58 21.58
C GLU A 775 26.12 8.48 22.61
N PRO A 776 25.78 7.25 22.21
CA PRO A 776 25.57 6.16 23.15
C PRO A 776 26.92 5.71 23.74
N ASP A 777 26.99 5.70 25.07
CA ASP A 777 28.11 5.24 25.89
C ASP A 777 28.58 3.81 25.47
N PRO A 778 29.89 3.51 25.42
CA PRO A 778 30.39 2.24 24.90
C PRO A 778 30.20 1.10 25.91
N GLU A 779 29.92 -0.09 25.38
CA GLU A 779 29.77 -1.35 26.12
C GLU A 779 30.92 -1.58 27.14
N PRO A 780 30.63 -2.19 28.31
CA PRO A 780 31.65 -2.53 29.27
C PRO A 780 32.51 -3.69 28.75
N GLN A 781 33.81 -3.43 28.58
CA GLN A 781 34.83 -4.44 28.28
C GLN A 781 34.89 -5.48 29.41
N ALA A 782 34.59 -6.73 29.09
CA ALA A 782 34.91 -7.88 29.93
C ALA A 782 36.36 -8.31 29.68
N VAL A 783 37.11 -8.44 30.78
CA VAL A 783 38.45 -9.06 30.89
C VAL A 783 38.36 -10.56 30.67
#